data_AF-A0A3P7PRY2-F1
#
_entry.id   AF-A0A3P7PRY2-F1
#
_cell.length_a   1.000
_cell.length_b   1.000
_cell.length_c   1.000
_cell.angle_alpha   90.00
_cell.angle_beta   90.00
_cell.angle_gamma   90.00
#
_symmetry.space_group_name_H-M   'P 1'
#
loop_
_entity.id
_entity.type
_entity.pdbx_description
1 polymer ?
#
loop_
_entity_poly.entity_id
_entity_poly.type
_entity_poly.pdbx_seq_one_letter_code
_entity_poly.pdbx_strand_id
1 'polypeptide(L)'
;MKTLFKAIYSFLTHRLFLLLLIVFILFYILVMRLFELQIVEGEELAKAFELSVVREVSIEGHRGNIYDRNGYPLAENIISYTVFLNDSIEVSDKNQMIHELIGVIKNNGDTIVDEFPLRQTEDGFEIIGTEKQVLNFKKNVFNLRYTTLLSEEQVAMEPFEIYQFLRDQRFEIDASKYTTAETLDILSVRYAQYIKRYSKYQPEVIATNVSQKTLAILEERNDVFPGVSIVETPYRVYNDAPYFAHIIGYTRKIDSERLEILKPLGYNAEDTIGVIGIEKEMESYLRGYDGAQKVEVNNLGKTMLVLDNIDPIMGNDVYLTIDRDLQINTYNILERQLAEIIVDRMLMRLPNTREQRYILLKDIYDSIFRYELIDPRLIDPVNSDGQTRIHNLMITTKDQMSSYVINEIKSNTLPQNYSKYGTVYTYFLENLRTEGILDKDYKYDENYVAFKKGQISFQTLIIAFFKAEYMVLPEVMKDAGEEEVVNYIIKFIEEDSVIRYDFTKYIYMYLLDKEAFSYYDLTFMIIDLGLVSASEEDMVNLKNRRLAPIEFMKQKILNIEITPHQLALDPSSGAVVISDVDTGEVLALVSYPSYDNSRLVNNFDNNYYAKLLSDPTSPLYPRATYAKSVPGSTFKMITAIAALEEGVIRPTDRVLDRGVLQRFSLQQAVGSILKTVEPMVP
;
A
#
# COMPACT_ATOMS: atom_id res chain seq x y z
N MET A 1 56.06 55.56 -69.58
CA MET A 1 55.68 56.36 -68.39
C MET A 1 54.44 57.25 -68.60
N LYS A 2 54.35 58.08 -69.65
CA LYS A 2 53.16 58.93 -69.87
C LYS A 2 51.86 58.17 -70.21
N THR A 3 51.94 57.00 -70.85
CA THR A 3 50.79 56.15 -71.17
C THR A 3 50.22 55.45 -69.95
N LEU A 4 51.07 54.99 -69.02
CA LEU A 4 50.67 54.35 -67.77
C LEU A 4 49.91 55.33 -66.86
N PHE A 5 50.41 56.57 -66.74
CA PHE A 5 49.79 57.60 -65.89
C PHE A 5 48.41 58.03 -66.41
N LYS A 6 48.23 58.09 -67.74
CA LYS A 6 46.94 58.44 -68.36
C LYS A 6 45.91 57.32 -68.23
N ALA A 7 46.36 56.05 -68.31
CA ALA A 7 45.52 54.88 -68.05
C ALA A 7 45.07 54.83 -66.58
N ILE A 8 45.98 55.09 -65.64
CA ILE A 8 45.68 55.16 -64.20
C ILE A 8 44.70 56.30 -63.89
N TYR A 9 44.92 57.49 -64.47
CA TYR A 9 44.02 58.63 -64.27
C TYR A 9 42.62 58.37 -64.85
N SER A 10 42.55 57.81 -66.06
CA SER A 10 41.27 57.41 -66.68
C SER A 10 40.53 56.34 -65.86
N PHE A 11 41.26 55.40 -65.25
CA PHE A 11 40.70 54.36 -64.40
C PHE A 11 40.16 54.94 -63.08
N LEU A 12 40.92 55.82 -62.43
CA LEU A 12 40.51 56.52 -61.19
C LEU A 12 39.30 57.45 -61.39
N THR A 13 39.12 58.05 -62.57
CA THR A 13 37.97 58.92 -62.89
C THR A 13 36.72 58.16 -63.34
N HIS A 14 36.79 56.85 -63.52
CA HIS A 14 35.66 56.05 -63.99
C HIS A 14 34.69 55.75 -62.84
N ARG A 15 33.37 55.97 -63.04
CA ARG A 15 32.34 55.67 -62.02
C ARG A 15 32.41 54.24 -61.44
N LEU A 16 32.97 53.31 -62.24
CA LEU A 16 33.19 51.91 -61.85
C LEU A 16 34.28 51.75 -60.77
N PHE A 17 35.31 52.61 -60.77
CA PHE A 17 36.37 52.60 -59.75
C PHE A 17 35.82 53.06 -58.39
N LEU A 18 34.99 54.10 -58.40
CA LEU A 18 34.34 54.60 -57.18
C LEU A 18 33.39 53.54 -56.59
N LEU A 19 32.69 52.79 -57.45
CA LEU A 19 31.86 51.66 -57.03
C LEU A 19 32.71 50.49 -56.48
N LEU A 20 33.83 50.16 -57.13
CA LEU A 20 34.79 49.17 -56.64
C LEU A 20 35.40 49.55 -55.29
N LEU A 21 35.71 50.83 -55.09
CA LEU A 21 36.23 51.36 -53.83
C LEU A 21 35.19 51.21 -52.71
N ILE A 22 33.92 51.52 -52.98
CA ILE A 22 32.82 51.33 -52.02
C ILE A 22 32.66 49.86 -51.66
N VAL A 23 32.68 48.96 -52.65
CA VAL A 23 32.61 47.51 -52.39
C VAL A 23 33.81 47.04 -51.57
N PHE A 24 35.01 47.54 -51.85
CA PHE A 24 36.21 47.21 -51.08
C PHE A 24 36.13 47.71 -49.63
N ILE A 25 35.59 48.90 -49.41
CA ILE A 25 35.37 49.46 -48.07
C ILE A 25 34.33 48.63 -47.32
N LEU A 26 33.23 48.23 -47.96
CA LEU A 26 32.23 47.35 -47.35
C LEU A 26 32.81 45.98 -47.00
N PHE A 27 33.60 45.39 -47.90
CA PHE A 27 34.29 44.13 -47.63
C PHE A 27 35.30 44.28 -46.50
N TYR A 28 36.02 45.39 -46.44
CA TYR A 28 36.95 45.68 -45.36
C TYR A 28 36.24 45.81 -44.02
N ILE A 29 35.07 46.48 -43.97
CA ILE A 29 34.23 46.56 -42.76
C ILE A 29 33.77 45.16 -42.35
N LEU A 30 33.33 44.33 -43.30
CA LEU A 30 32.92 42.96 -43.02
C LEU A 30 34.08 42.10 -42.50
N VAL A 31 35.27 42.21 -43.11
CA VAL A 31 36.46 41.48 -42.67
C VAL A 31 36.91 41.95 -41.29
N MET A 32 36.86 43.25 -41.00
CA MET A 32 37.17 43.77 -39.67
C MET A 32 36.14 43.32 -38.63
N ARG A 33 34.86 43.30 -38.98
CA ARG A 33 33.81 42.77 -38.09
C ARG A 33 33.96 41.26 -37.87
N LEU A 34 34.35 40.52 -38.90
CA LEU A 34 34.62 39.09 -38.80
C LEU A 34 35.85 38.82 -37.93
N PHE A 35 36.91 39.62 -38.08
CA PHE A 35 38.11 39.55 -37.26
C PHE A 35 37.81 39.88 -35.79
N GLU A 36 36.98 40.88 -35.54
CA GLU A 36 36.51 41.21 -34.19
C GLU A 36 35.75 40.02 -33.57
N LEU A 37 34.78 39.45 -34.29
CA LEU A 37 34.00 38.31 -33.79
C LEU A 37 34.81 37.01 -33.64
N GLN A 38 35.75 36.73 -34.55
CA GLN A 38 36.48 35.46 -34.57
C GLN A 38 37.80 35.48 -33.79
N ILE A 39 38.47 36.62 -33.67
CA ILE A 39 39.81 36.72 -33.06
C ILE A 39 39.79 37.54 -31.77
N VAL A 40 39.04 38.65 -31.71
CA VAL A 40 38.99 39.50 -30.50
C VAL A 40 38.01 38.91 -29.47
N GLU A 41 36.78 38.67 -29.89
CA GLU A 41 35.72 38.06 -29.06
C GLU A 41 35.70 36.53 -29.19
N GLY A 42 36.51 35.95 -30.08
CA GLY A 42 36.47 34.52 -30.41
C GLY A 42 36.76 33.60 -29.23
N GLU A 43 37.68 33.98 -28.34
CA GLU A 43 38.01 33.18 -27.16
C GLU A 43 36.91 33.26 -26.07
N GLU A 44 36.22 34.41 -25.99
CA GLU A 44 35.10 34.64 -25.06
C GLU A 44 33.81 33.99 -25.57
N LEU A 45 33.52 34.09 -26.88
CA LEU A 45 32.42 33.41 -27.56
C LEU A 45 32.63 31.90 -27.63
N ALA A 46 33.87 31.40 -27.81
CA ALA A 46 34.18 29.98 -27.76
C ALA A 46 34.05 29.40 -26.34
N LYS A 47 34.44 30.16 -25.31
CA LYS A 47 34.14 29.81 -23.90
C LYS A 47 32.65 29.84 -23.60
N ALA A 48 31.90 30.80 -24.16
CA ALA A 48 30.44 30.83 -24.08
C ALA A 48 29.76 29.72 -24.93
N PHE A 49 30.46 29.15 -25.91
CA PHE A 49 30.01 28.02 -26.74
C PHE A 49 30.42 26.65 -26.19
N GLU A 50 31.16 26.56 -25.07
CA GLU A 50 31.23 25.35 -24.25
C GLU A 50 29.87 25.13 -23.56
N LEU A 51 28.83 24.93 -24.38
CA LEU A 51 27.42 24.62 -24.12
C LEU A 51 26.96 24.84 -22.66
N SER A 52 27.05 26.08 -22.17
CA SER A 52 26.38 26.43 -20.94
C SER A 52 24.89 26.64 -21.23
N VAL A 53 24.03 25.92 -20.50
CA VAL A 53 22.58 26.02 -20.65
C VAL A 53 22.04 26.73 -19.43
N VAL A 54 21.28 27.82 -19.63
CA VAL A 54 20.52 28.44 -18.53
C VAL A 54 19.34 27.53 -18.21
N ARG A 55 19.26 27.09 -16.96
CA ARG A 55 18.18 26.26 -16.41
C ARG A 55 17.50 26.99 -15.26
N GLU A 56 16.19 26.84 -15.19
CA GLU A 56 15.43 27.23 -14.00
C GLU A 56 15.32 26.01 -13.10
N VAL A 57 15.69 26.16 -11.83
CA VAL A 57 15.70 25.12 -10.80
C VAL A 57 14.77 25.60 -9.69
N SER A 58 13.79 24.78 -9.31
CA SER A 58 12.92 25.07 -8.17
C SER A 58 13.69 24.93 -6.86
N ILE A 59 13.51 25.86 -5.93
CA ILE A 59 13.92 25.65 -4.54
C ILE A 59 12.66 25.30 -3.77
N GLU A 60 12.56 24.07 -3.28
CA GLU A 60 11.35 23.63 -2.59
C GLU A 60 11.11 24.44 -1.31
N GLY A 61 9.90 24.99 -1.18
CA GLY A 61 9.42 25.63 0.03
C GLY A 61 8.94 24.57 1.03
N HIS A 62 9.46 24.62 2.26
CA HIS A 62 9.08 23.64 3.26
C HIS A 62 7.68 23.89 3.81
N ARG A 63 6.94 22.80 4.03
CA ARG A 63 5.64 22.79 4.69
C ARG A 63 5.78 23.18 6.17
N GLY A 64 4.78 23.82 6.75
CA GLY A 64 4.74 24.12 8.18
C GLY A 64 4.68 22.85 9.04
N ASN A 65 5.21 22.95 10.26
CA ASN A 65 5.18 21.88 11.25
C ASN A 65 3.83 21.88 12.01
N ILE A 66 3.46 20.73 12.58
CA ILE A 66 2.27 20.59 13.41
C ILE A 66 2.72 20.16 14.80
N TYR A 67 2.31 20.91 15.82
CA TYR A 67 2.67 20.67 17.21
C TYR A 67 1.43 20.36 18.06
N ASP A 68 1.65 19.61 19.14
CA ASP A 68 0.67 19.50 20.22
C ASP A 68 0.59 20.80 21.03
N ARG A 69 -0.29 20.84 22.04
CA ARG A 69 -0.50 22.03 22.87
C ARG A 69 0.73 22.44 23.71
N ASN A 70 1.66 21.52 23.91
CA ASN A 70 2.87 21.70 24.71
C ASN A 70 4.11 22.00 23.83
N GLY A 71 3.93 22.10 22.51
CA GLY A 71 5.00 22.38 21.55
C GLY A 71 5.79 21.15 21.10
N TYR A 72 5.30 19.94 21.36
CA TYR A 72 5.91 18.73 20.81
C TYR A 72 5.55 18.57 19.33
N PRO A 73 6.51 18.32 18.43
CA PRO A 73 6.24 18.16 17.00
C PRO A 73 5.51 16.83 16.75
N LEU A 74 4.28 16.90 16.25
CA LEU A 74 3.50 15.74 15.77
C LEU A 74 3.74 15.48 14.28
N ALA A 75 4.00 16.53 13.50
CA ALA A 75 4.46 16.44 12.13
C ALA A 75 5.53 17.50 11.86
N GLU A 76 6.70 17.08 11.37
CA GLU A 76 7.80 18.01 11.10
C GLU A 76 8.52 17.66 9.80
N ASN A 77 9.27 18.62 9.26
CA ASN A 77 10.18 18.36 8.15
C ASN A 77 11.60 18.31 8.69
N ILE A 78 12.29 17.19 8.45
CA ILE A 78 13.72 17.06 8.72
C ILE A 78 14.50 17.15 7.41
N ILE A 79 15.76 17.56 7.53
CA ILE A 79 16.70 17.51 6.40
C ILE A 79 17.02 16.04 6.14
N SER A 80 16.81 15.62 4.89
CA SER A 80 17.03 14.26 4.43
C SER A 80 17.91 14.30 3.20
N TYR A 81 18.86 13.38 3.12
CA TYR A 81 19.69 13.20 1.95
C TYR A 81 19.00 12.21 1.02
N THR A 82 18.68 12.67 -0.19
CA THR A 82 18.06 11.84 -1.22
C THR A 82 19.08 11.54 -2.31
N VAL A 83 19.25 10.25 -2.61
CA VAL A 83 20.15 9.76 -3.65
C VAL A 83 19.39 9.68 -4.96
N PHE A 84 19.86 10.43 -5.93
CA PHE A 84 19.35 10.50 -7.28
C PHE A 84 20.30 9.80 -8.25
N LEU A 85 19.75 9.15 -9.28
CA LEU A 85 20.51 8.57 -10.38
C LEU A 85 20.03 9.11 -11.71
N ASN A 86 20.92 9.82 -12.40
CA ASN A 86 20.70 10.38 -13.72
C ASN A 86 21.02 9.34 -14.82
N ASP A 87 20.00 9.00 -15.61
CA ASP A 87 20.10 8.03 -16.71
C ASP A 87 20.76 8.61 -17.98
N SER A 88 21.00 9.92 -18.04
CA SER A 88 21.60 10.56 -19.22
C SER A 88 23.12 10.30 -19.36
N ILE A 89 23.77 9.80 -18.31
CA ILE A 89 25.22 9.54 -18.31
C ILE A 89 25.47 8.10 -18.74
N GLU A 90 26.25 7.92 -19.81
CA GLU A 90 26.64 6.59 -20.28
C GLU A 90 27.69 5.97 -19.36
N VAL A 91 27.42 4.73 -18.95
CA VAL A 91 28.29 3.94 -18.07
C VAL A 91 28.57 2.60 -18.73
N SER A 92 29.80 2.10 -18.58
CA SER A 92 30.28 0.86 -19.22
C SER A 92 29.48 -0.38 -18.81
N ASP A 93 29.25 -0.59 -17.51
CA ASP A 93 28.36 -1.62 -16.97
C ASP A 93 27.39 -1.01 -15.96
N LYS A 94 26.21 -0.65 -16.44
CA LYS A 94 25.19 0.02 -15.63
C LYS A 94 24.53 -0.91 -14.60
N ASN A 95 24.44 -2.21 -14.89
CA ASN A 95 23.83 -3.18 -13.96
C ASN A 95 24.76 -3.39 -12.76
N GLN A 96 26.07 -3.50 -13.01
CA GLN A 96 27.07 -3.59 -11.95
C GLN A 96 27.10 -2.31 -11.09
N MET A 97 27.11 -1.13 -11.70
CA MET A 97 27.10 0.13 -10.95
C MET A 97 25.87 0.25 -10.05
N ILE A 98 24.67 -0.09 -10.55
CA ILE A 98 23.44 -0.09 -9.76
C ILE A 98 23.53 -1.08 -8.60
N HIS A 99 24.05 -2.29 -8.84
CA HIS A 99 24.24 -3.28 -7.79
C HIS A 99 25.18 -2.77 -6.68
N GLU A 100 26.32 -2.17 -7.05
CA GLU A 100 27.27 -1.60 -6.09
C GLU A 100 26.67 -0.41 -5.31
N LEU A 101 25.90 0.46 -5.98
CA LEU A 101 25.19 1.58 -5.36
C LEU A 101 24.18 1.08 -4.31
N ILE A 102 23.35 0.11 -4.68
CA ILE A 102 22.37 -0.51 -3.78
C ILE A 102 23.09 -1.20 -2.61
N GLY A 103 24.20 -1.87 -2.87
CA GLY A 103 25.04 -2.49 -1.85
C GLY A 103 25.55 -1.48 -0.82
N VAL A 104 26.04 -0.31 -1.25
CA VAL A 104 26.47 0.76 -0.33
C VAL A 104 25.31 1.22 0.56
N ILE A 105 24.13 1.47 -0.02
CA ILE A 105 22.94 1.93 0.70
C ILE A 105 22.52 0.89 1.75
N LYS A 106 22.27 -0.35 1.32
CA LYS A 106 21.78 -1.42 2.19
C LYS A 106 22.78 -1.82 3.28
N ASN A 107 24.09 -1.87 2.99
CA ASN A 107 25.10 -2.24 3.96
C ASN A 107 25.24 -1.24 5.12
N ASN A 108 24.80 0.01 4.93
CA ASN A 108 24.76 1.03 5.97
C ASN A 108 23.44 1.05 6.76
N GLY A 109 22.50 0.15 6.45
CA GLY A 109 21.18 0.09 7.08
C GLY A 109 20.14 1.03 6.45
N ASP A 110 20.46 1.66 5.31
CA ASP A 110 19.53 2.50 4.58
C ASP A 110 18.70 1.67 3.59
N THR A 111 17.52 2.19 3.21
CA THR A 111 16.58 1.51 2.32
C THR A 111 16.50 2.21 0.96
N ILE A 112 16.39 1.42 -0.10
CA ILE A 112 16.10 1.94 -1.45
C ILE A 112 14.60 2.16 -1.63
N VAL A 113 14.26 3.09 -2.52
CA VAL A 113 12.89 3.28 -3.01
C VAL A 113 12.56 2.13 -3.95
N ASP A 114 11.60 1.30 -3.55
CA ASP A 114 11.22 0.11 -4.31
C ASP A 114 9.72 0.15 -4.66
N GLU A 115 9.43 0.74 -5.82
CA GLU A 115 8.10 0.75 -6.42
C GLU A 115 7.87 -0.44 -7.37
N PHE A 116 8.80 -1.41 -7.42
CA PHE A 116 8.73 -2.51 -8.36
C PHE A 116 7.68 -3.53 -7.92
N PRO A 117 6.62 -3.80 -8.72
CA PRO A 117 5.52 -4.65 -8.26
C PRO A 117 5.87 -6.12 -8.08
N LEU A 118 6.95 -6.60 -8.70
CA LEU A 118 7.31 -8.01 -8.74
C LEU A 118 8.17 -8.40 -7.53
N ARG A 119 7.77 -9.45 -6.81
CA ARG A 119 8.48 -9.99 -5.65
C ARG A 119 8.77 -11.46 -5.82
N GLN A 120 9.85 -11.90 -5.19
CA GLN A 120 10.09 -13.31 -4.95
C GLN A 120 9.38 -13.71 -3.66
N THR A 121 8.62 -14.80 -3.73
CA THR A 121 8.00 -15.48 -2.60
C THR A 121 8.65 -16.86 -2.43
N GLU A 122 8.32 -17.57 -1.36
CA GLU A 122 8.79 -18.97 -1.20
C GLU A 122 8.28 -19.88 -2.32
N ASP A 123 7.09 -19.60 -2.86
CA ASP A 123 6.43 -20.36 -3.92
C ASP A 123 6.77 -19.89 -5.34
N GLY A 124 7.68 -18.92 -5.49
CA GLY A 124 8.12 -18.41 -6.79
C GLY A 124 8.09 -16.89 -6.87
N PHE A 125 7.27 -16.35 -7.77
CA PHE A 125 7.17 -14.92 -8.00
C PHE A 125 5.71 -14.47 -7.95
N GLU A 126 5.48 -13.28 -7.40
CA GLU A 126 4.16 -12.66 -7.31
C GLU A 126 4.23 -11.20 -7.78
N ILE A 127 3.18 -10.71 -8.44
CA ILE A 127 3.01 -9.30 -8.77
C ILE A 127 2.02 -8.70 -7.77
N ILE A 128 2.49 -7.78 -6.95
CA ILE A 128 1.64 -7.16 -5.93
C ILE A 128 0.81 -6.03 -6.55
N GLY A 129 -0.50 -6.09 -6.35
CA GLY A 129 -1.43 -5.04 -6.71
C GLY A 129 -2.82 -5.57 -7.05
N THR A 130 -3.78 -4.67 -7.19
CA THR A 130 -5.10 -4.96 -7.76
C THR A 130 -4.96 -5.44 -9.21
N GLU A 131 -5.97 -6.14 -9.74
CA GLU A 131 -6.01 -6.60 -11.14
C GLU A 131 -5.69 -5.46 -12.13
N LYS A 132 -6.23 -4.26 -11.88
CA LYS A 132 -5.95 -3.06 -12.67
C LYS A 132 -4.48 -2.60 -12.58
N GLN A 133 -3.85 -2.72 -11.41
CA GLN A 133 -2.42 -2.38 -11.24
C GLN A 133 -1.52 -3.42 -11.92
N VAL A 134 -1.85 -4.70 -11.81
CA VAL A 134 -1.14 -5.80 -12.49
C VAL A 134 -1.19 -5.59 -14.01
N LEU A 135 -2.37 -5.33 -14.58
CA LEU A 135 -2.51 -5.05 -16.02
C LEU A 135 -1.72 -3.80 -16.44
N ASN A 136 -1.70 -2.75 -15.61
CA ASN A 136 -0.89 -1.57 -15.90
C ASN A 136 0.62 -1.86 -15.84
N PHE A 137 1.07 -2.68 -14.90
CA PHE A 137 2.45 -3.13 -14.81
C PHE A 137 2.84 -3.92 -16.08
N LYS A 138 2.07 -4.94 -16.46
CA LYS A 138 2.29 -5.71 -17.69
C LYS A 138 2.33 -4.82 -18.93
N LYS A 139 1.36 -3.91 -19.06
CA LYS A 139 1.33 -2.89 -20.13
C LYS A 139 2.64 -2.08 -20.18
N ASN A 140 3.16 -1.64 -19.03
CA ASN A 140 4.40 -0.86 -18.96
C ASN A 140 5.62 -1.71 -19.34
N VAL A 141 5.71 -2.96 -18.86
CA VAL A 141 6.77 -3.91 -19.22
C VAL A 141 6.91 -4.03 -20.74
N PHE A 142 5.79 -4.18 -21.45
CA PHE A 142 5.75 -4.33 -22.91
C PHE A 142 5.68 -3.01 -23.71
N ASN A 143 5.87 -1.85 -23.07
CA ASN A 143 5.85 -0.53 -23.74
C ASN A 143 4.51 -0.21 -24.46
N LEU A 144 3.38 -0.57 -23.87
CA LEU A 144 2.07 -0.36 -24.49
C LEU A 144 1.39 0.92 -23.97
N ARG A 145 0.63 1.58 -24.85
CA ARG A 145 -0.07 2.84 -24.49
C ARG A 145 -1.31 2.60 -23.64
N TYR A 146 -2.03 1.50 -23.89
CA TYR A 146 -3.27 1.14 -23.21
C TYR A 146 -3.23 -0.34 -22.79
N THR A 147 -3.88 -0.68 -21.68
CA THR A 147 -3.99 -2.07 -21.21
C THR A 147 -4.73 -2.96 -22.20
N THR A 148 -5.63 -2.40 -23.00
CA THR A 148 -6.38 -3.09 -24.06
C THR A 148 -5.53 -3.55 -25.24
N LEU A 149 -4.26 -3.13 -25.32
CA LEU A 149 -3.33 -3.53 -26.37
C LEU A 149 -2.47 -4.74 -25.97
N LEU A 150 -2.61 -5.25 -24.74
CA LEU A 150 -1.96 -6.49 -24.32
C LEU A 150 -2.54 -7.67 -25.11
N SER A 151 -1.68 -8.55 -25.64
CA SER A 151 -2.14 -9.82 -26.20
C SER A 151 -2.64 -10.76 -25.10
N GLU A 152 -3.45 -11.76 -25.46
CA GLU A 152 -3.90 -12.79 -24.52
C GLU A 152 -2.72 -13.47 -23.81
N GLU A 153 -1.66 -13.80 -24.56
CA GLU A 153 -0.41 -14.34 -24.00
C GLU A 153 0.25 -13.40 -22.97
N GLN A 154 0.28 -12.09 -23.24
CA GLN A 154 0.86 -11.12 -22.30
C GLN A 154 0.00 -10.94 -21.06
N VAL A 155 -1.33 -11.03 -21.19
CA VAL A 155 -2.25 -10.99 -20.05
C VAL A 155 -2.09 -12.24 -19.19
N ALA A 156 -1.95 -13.41 -19.80
CA ALA A 156 -1.79 -14.70 -19.12
C ALA A 156 -0.37 -14.95 -18.58
N MET A 157 0.64 -14.20 -19.05
CA MET A 157 2.04 -14.44 -18.68
C MET A 157 2.27 -14.49 -17.16
N GLU A 158 2.97 -15.53 -16.70
CA GLU A 158 3.21 -15.76 -15.28
C GLU A 158 4.26 -14.78 -14.71
N PRO A 159 4.23 -14.47 -13.40
CA PRO A 159 5.17 -13.53 -12.79
C PRO A 159 6.65 -13.89 -13.02
N PHE A 160 6.99 -15.18 -13.00
CA PHE A 160 8.35 -15.65 -13.25
C PHE A 160 8.79 -15.45 -14.72
N GLU A 161 7.88 -15.57 -15.67
CA GLU A 161 8.17 -15.30 -17.08
C GLU A 161 8.42 -13.82 -17.31
N ILE A 162 7.67 -12.95 -16.62
CA ILE A 162 7.90 -11.50 -16.62
C ILE A 162 9.26 -11.16 -16.00
N TYR A 163 9.63 -11.82 -14.89
CA TYR A 163 10.97 -11.70 -14.30
C TYR A 163 12.06 -12.04 -15.34
N GLN A 164 11.95 -13.19 -16.00
CA GLN A 164 12.92 -13.63 -17.01
C GLN A 164 12.97 -12.69 -18.21
N PHE A 165 11.82 -12.24 -18.71
CA PHE A 165 11.74 -11.28 -19.81
C PHE A 165 12.47 -9.97 -19.46
N LEU A 166 12.23 -9.43 -18.26
CA LEU A 166 12.89 -8.20 -17.81
C LEU A 166 14.39 -8.40 -17.60
N ARG A 167 14.81 -9.53 -17.01
CA ARG A 167 16.20 -9.86 -16.76
C ARG A 167 16.98 -10.07 -18.06
N ASP A 168 16.50 -10.95 -18.93
CA ASP A 168 17.28 -11.47 -20.06
C ASP A 168 17.08 -10.63 -21.33
N GLN A 169 15.83 -10.28 -21.66
CA GLN A 169 15.52 -9.62 -22.92
C GLN A 169 15.50 -8.11 -22.82
N ARG A 170 15.16 -7.56 -21.63
CA ARG A 170 15.01 -6.10 -21.46
C ARG A 170 16.27 -5.43 -20.94
N PHE A 171 16.87 -5.96 -19.88
CA PHE A 171 17.96 -5.30 -19.16
C PHE A 171 19.28 -6.06 -19.20
N GLU A 172 19.30 -7.25 -19.80
CA GLU A 172 20.50 -8.07 -20.01
C GLU A 172 21.32 -8.25 -18.71
N ILE A 173 20.62 -8.60 -17.63
CA ILE A 173 21.24 -8.83 -16.31
C ILE A 173 21.76 -10.27 -16.25
N ASP A 174 23.07 -10.44 -16.10
CA ASP A 174 23.73 -11.73 -16.04
C ASP A 174 23.36 -12.52 -14.77
N ALA A 175 22.56 -13.58 -14.95
CA ALA A 175 22.10 -14.45 -13.88
C ALA A 175 23.21 -15.24 -13.17
N SER A 176 24.43 -15.31 -13.74
CA SER A 176 25.57 -15.96 -13.09
C SER A 176 26.28 -15.06 -12.08
N LYS A 177 26.07 -13.74 -12.16
CA LYS A 177 26.75 -12.75 -11.33
C LYS A 177 25.96 -12.34 -10.08
N TYR A 178 24.63 -12.41 -10.15
CA TYR A 178 23.74 -11.88 -9.12
C TYR A 178 22.76 -12.94 -8.63
N THR A 179 22.47 -12.93 -7.34
CA THR A 179 21.37 -13.70 -6.76
C THR A 179 20.02 -13.17 -7.25
N THR A 180 18.94 -13.94 -7.02
CA THR A 180 17.58 -13.51 -7.39
C THR A 180 17.17 -12.21 -6.69
N ALA A 181 17.50 -12.09 -5.39
CA ALA A 181 17.22 -10.89 -4.60
C ALA A 181 17.95 -9.65 -5.14
N GLU A 182 19.24 -9.79 -5.44
CA GLU A 182 20.04 -8.71 -6.05
C GLU A 182 19.56 -8.36 -7.46
N THR A 183 19.11 -9.36 -8.23
CA THR A 183 18.52 -9.11 -9.55
C THR A 183 17.24 -8.30 -9.42
N LEU A 184 16.37 -8.62 -8.46
CA LEU A 184 15.15 -7.86 -8.20
C LEU A 184 15.45 -6.42 -7.78
N ASP A 185 16.48 -6.22 -6.96
CA ASP A 185 16.96 -4.88 -6.59
C ASP A 185 17.40 -4.08 -7.82
N ILE A 186 18.24 -4.67 -8.69
CA ILE A 186 18.67 -4.03 -9.94
C ILE A 186 17.45 -3.74 -10.84
N LEU A 187 16.55 -4.71 -10.97
CA LEU A 187 15.33 -4.57 -11.76
C LEU A 187 14.45 -3.42 -11.25
N SER A 188 14.37 -3.19 -9.94
CA SER A 188 13.56 -2.10 -9.38
C SER A 188 14.00 -0.73 -9.92
N VAL A 189 15.31 -0.46 -9.90
CA VAL A 189 15.91 0.78 -10.41
C VAL A 189 15.81 0.85 -11.93
N ARG A 190 16.16 -0.23 -12.63
CA ARG A 190 16.14 -0.29 -14.10
C ARG A 190 14.73 -0.11 -14.65
N TYR A 191 13.73 -0.68 -13.98
CA TYR A 191 12.33 -0.53 -14.34
C TYR A 191 11.83 0.89 -14.08
N ALA A 192 12.19 1.52 -12.96
CA ALA A 192 11.83 2.91 -12.67
C ALA A 192 12.37 3.87 -13.75
N GLN A 193 13.66 3.76 -14.07
CA GLN A 193 14.29 4.50 -15.19
C GLN A 193 13.59 4.23 -16.52
N TYR A 194 13.23 2.97 -16.77
CA TYR A 194 12.56 2.57 -17.99
C TYR A 194 11.18 3.22 -18.14
N ILE A 195 10.36 3.29 -17.08
CA ILE A 195 9.07 3.98 -17.13
C ILE A 195 9.25 5.47 -17.47
N LYS A 196 10.29 6.11 -16.93
CA LYS A 196 10.58 7.53 -17.14
C LYS A 196 11.43 7.83 -18.38
N ARG A 197 11.66 6.86 -19.27
CA ARG A 197 12.52 6.99 -20.48
C ARG A 197 12.19 8.12 -21.45
N TYR A 198 10.98 8.68 -21.41
CA TYR A 198 10.61 9.84 -22.24
C TYR A 198 10.95 11.19 -21.59
N SER A 199 11.39 11.15 -20.33
CA SER A 199 11.90 12.25 -19.52
C SER A 199 13.33 11.93 -19.05
N LYS A 200 14.22 11.52 -19.99
CA LYS A 200 15.61 11.08 -19.67
C LYS A 200 16.43 12.06 -18.83
N TYR A 201 16.04 13.34 -18.83
CA TYR A 201 16.71 14.40 -18.09
C TYR A 201 16.25 14.53 -16.63
N GLN A 202 15.16 13.86 -16.24
CA GLN A 202 14.73 13.81 -14.84
C GLN A 202 15.47 12.66 -14.14
N PRO A 203 16.20 12.95 -13.05
CA PRO A 203 16.87 11.92 -12.29
C PRO A 203 15.86 11.01 -11.57
N GLU A 204 16.23 9.73 -11.41
CA GLU A 204 15.44 8.75 -10.66
C GLU A 204 15.82 8.80 -9.17
N VAL A 205 14.82 8.69 -8.28
CA VAL A 205 15.07 8.63 -6.84
C VAL A 205 15.40 7.19 -6.48
N ILE A 206 16.61 6.95 -5.96
CA ILE A 206 17.08 5.61 -5.59
C ILE A 206 16.87 5.34 -4.10
N ALA A 207 17.11 6.31 -3.25
CA ALA A 207 16.92 6.21 -1.81
C ALA A 207 16.62 7.59 -1.23
N THR A 208 15.74 7.64 -0.24
CA THR A 208 15.43 8.86 0.51
C THR A 208 15.86 8.68 1.96
N ASN A 209 16.20 9.78 2.63
CA ASN A 209 16.59 9.81 4.04
C ASN A 209 17.79 8.88 4.36
N VAL A 210 18.81 8.91 3.51
CA VAL A 210 20.00 8.08 3.72
C VAL A 210 20.87 8.62 4.85
N SER A 211 21.52 7.69 5.57
CA SER A 211 22.44 8.01 6.64
C SER A 211 23.64 8.84 6.16
N GLN A 212 24.23 9.62 7.08
CA GLN A 212 25.48 10.35 6.78
C GLN A 212 26.64 9.42 6.37
N LYS A 213 26.61 8.14 6.77
CA LYS A 213 27.60 7.14 6.34
C LYS A 213 27.47 6.84 4.85
N THR A 214 26.24 6.63 4.38
CA THR A 214 25.97 6.42 2.95
C THR A 214 26.32 7.67 2.15
N LEU A 215 25.94 8.86 2.63
CA LEU A 215 26.36 10.14 2.03
C LEU A 215 27.88 10.20 1.83
N ALA A 216 28.66 10.00 2.91
CA ALA A 216 30.11 10.11 2.87
C ALA A 216 30.76 9.11 1.88
N ILE A 217 30.29 7.86 1.85
CA ILE A 217 30.84 6.83 0.95
C ILE A 217 30.53 7.14 -0.51
N LEU A 218 29.31 7.57 -0.80
CA LEU A 218 28.90 7.90 -2.17
C LEU A 218 29.60 9.16 -2.67
N GLU A 219 29.81 10.17 -1.81
CA GLU A 219 30.58 11.36 -2.17
C GLU A 219 32.08 11.06 -2.38
N GLU A 220 32.68 10.20 -1.55
CA GLU A 220 34.09 9.79 -1.70
C GLU A 220 34.32 8.98 -3.00
N ARG A 221 33.31 8.21 -3.43
CA ARG A 221 33.35 7.33 -4.60
C ARG A 221 32.59 7.88 -5.81
N ASN A 222 32.48 9.19 -5.95
CA ASN A 222 31.75 9.80 -7.06
C ASN A 222 32.28 9.34 -8.45
N ASP A 223 33.59 9.08 -8.57
CA ASP A 223 34.19 8.55 -9.81
C ASP A 223 33.68 7.15 -10.18
N VAL A 224 33.25 6.35 -9.20
CA VAL A 224 32.73 4.98 -9.38
C VAL A 224 31.23 4.99 -9.70
N PHE A 225 30.52 6.03 -9.28
CA PHE A 225 29.08 6.17 -9.44
C PHE A 225 28.70 7.34 -10.36
N PRO A 226 29.13 7.33 -11.64
CA PRO A 226 28.82 8.40 -12.57
C PRO A 226 27.30 8.56 -12.73
N GLY A 227 26.81 9.78 -12.50
CA GLY A 227 25.40 10.12 -12.56
C GLY A 227 24.62 9.93 -11.27
N VAL A 228 25.27 9.48 -10.18
CA VAL A 228 24.70 9.59 -8.84
C VAL A 228 24.90 11.00 -8.32
N SER A 229 23.83 11.61 -7.82
CA SER A 229 23.88 12.89 -7.14
C SER A 229 23.09 12.82 -5.85
N ILE A 230 23.56 13.50 -4.81
CA ILE A 230 22.87 13.53 -3.52
C ILE A 230 22.41 14.96 -3.28
N VAL A 231 21.14 15.10 -2.94
CA VAL A 231 20.49 16.40 -2.73
C VAL A 231 19.81 16.39 -1.37
N GLU A 232 19.94 17.50 -0.65
CA GLU A 232 19.15 17.75 0.55
C GLU A 232 17.71 18.04 0.14
N THR A 233 16.79 17.20 0.60
CA THR A 233 15.35 17.31 0.34
C THR A 233 14.61 17.30 1.67
N PRO A 234 13.52 18.06 1.82
CA PRO A 234 12.68 17.94 3.00
C PRO A 234 12.06 16.55 3.09
N TYR A 235 12.05 15.98 4.29
CA TYR A 235 11.40 14.70 4.56
C TYR A 235 10.41 14.85 5.69
N ARG A 236 9.14 14.55 5.39
CA ARG A 236 8.04 14.72 6.34
C ARG A 236 8.02 13.55 7.32
N VAL A 237 8.13 13.83 8.61
CA VAL A 237 8.10 12.84 9.68
C VAL A 237 6.83 13.02 10.50
N TYR A 238 6.13 11.91 10.74
CA TYR A 238 5.00 11.87 11.67
C TYR A 238 5.44 11.18 12.97
N ASN A 239 5.57 11.96 14.03
CA ASN A 239 5.96 11.45 15.33
C ASN A 239 4.76 10.77 16.00
N ASP A 240 5.00 9.64 16.68
CA ASP A 240 3.96 8.86 17.37
C ASP A 240 2.79 8.46 16.44
N ALA A 241 3.09 8.28 15.15
CA ALA A 241 2.17 8.10 14.04
C ALA A 241 0.90 7.26 14.33
N PRO A 242 0.98 6.04 14.91
CA PRO A 242 -0.21 5.24 15.20
C PRO A 242 -1.25 5.95 16.06
N TYR A 243 -0.86 6.85 16.96
CA TYR A 243 -1.77 7.52 17.89
C TYR A 243 -2.44 8.77 17.32
N PHE A 244 -1.87 9.33 16.24
CA PHE A 244 -2.27 10.62 15.68
C PHE A 244 -2.72 10.56 14.22
N ALA A 245 -2.63 9.41 13.55
CA ALA A 245 -2.92 9.27 12.12
C ALA A 245 -4.29 9.83 11.68
N HIS A 246 -5.36 9.64 12.46
CA HIS A 246 -6.67 10.22 12.13
C HIS A 246 -6.79 11.72 12.41
N ILE A 247 -5.99 12.24 13.34
CA ILE A 247 -5.96 13.67 13.68
C ILE A 247 -5.14 14.40 12.62
N ILE A 248 -3.89 13.98 12.43
CA ILE A 248 -2.92 14.64 11.56
C ILE A 248 -3.21 14.31 10.10
N GLY A 249 -3.46 13.04 9.79
CA GLY A 249 -3.56 12.55 8.42
C GLY A 249 -2.20 12.37 7.76
N TYR A 250 -2.18 12.35 6.43
CA TYR A 250 -0.96 12.20 5.65
C TYR A 250 -1.05 13.00 4.34
N THR A 251 0.09 13.25 3.74
CA THR A 251 0.20 13.89 2.43
C THR A 251 0.48 12.88 1.31
N ARG A 252 0.07 13.20 0.08
CA ARG A 252 0.38 12.42 -1.13
C ARG A 252 0.63 13.35 -2.31
N LYS A 253 1.37 12.87 -3.30
CA LYS A 253 1.47 13.53 -4.62
C LYS A 253 0.09 13.73 -5.23
N ILE A 254 -0.08 14.86 -5.92
CA ILE A 254 -1.34 15.22 -6.56
C ILE A 254 -1.61 14.27 -7.74
N ASP A 255 -2.79 13.66 -7.76
CA ASP A 255 -3.25 12.89 -8.91
C ASP A 255 -3.70 13.79 -10.07
N SER A 256 -3.74 13.24 -11.28
CA SER A 256 -4.04 14.02 -12.49
C SER A 256 -5.42 14.69 -12.48
N GLU A 257 -6.41 14.07 -11.83
CA GLU A 257 -7.77 14.62 -11.73
C GLU A 257 -7.80 15.84 -10.82
N ARG A 258 -7.14 15.74 -9.66
CA ARG A 258 -7.06 16.81 -8.67
C ARG A 258 -6.13 17.93 -9.11
N LEU A 259 -5.11 17.63 -9.91
CA LEU A 259 -4.23 18.63 -10.49
C LEU A 259 -5.00 19.63 -11.36
N GLU A 260 -5.99 19.19 -12.15
CA GLU A 260 -6.77 20.12 -12.99
C GLU A 260 -7.51 21.17 -12.15
N ILE A 261 -7.98 20.78 -10.96
CA ILE A 261 -8.69 21.64 -10.01
C ILE A 261 -7.72 22.55 -9.25
N LEU A 262 -6.53 22.04 -8.89
CA LEU A 262 -5.57 22.74 -8.05
C LEU A 262 -4.58 23.61 -8.84
N LYS A 263 -4.37 23.35 -10.13
CA LYS A 263 -3.47 24.11 -10.99
C LYS A 263 -3.75 25.62 -11.01
N PRO A 264 -5.00 26.12 -11.03
CA PRO A 264 -5.30 27.54 -10.88
C PRO A 264 -4.84 28.16 -9.55
N LEU A 265 -4.65 27.34 -8.51
CA LEU A 265 -4.17 27.74 -7.18
C LEU A 265 -2.62 27.63 -7.08
N GLY A 266 -1.93 27.47 -8.20
CA GLY A 266 -0.48 27.42 -8.28
C GLY A 266 0.12 26.07 -7.87
N TYR A 267 -0.64 24.98 -7.93
CA TYR A 267 -0.10 23.64 -7.72
C TYR A 267 0.48 23.04 -9.01
N ASN A 268 1.56 22.29 -8.87
CA ASN A 268 2.16 21.48 -9.93
C ASN A 268 1.97 19.97 -9.65
N ALA A 269 2.41 19.11 -10.57
CA ALA A 269 2.23 17.66 -10.44
C ALA A 269 3.15 16.99 -9.40
N GLU A 270 4.26 17.64 -9.04
CA GLU A 270 5.23 17.13 -8.07
C GLU A 270 4.86 17.53 -6.63
N ASP A 271 4.02 18.55 -6.46
CA ASP A 271 3.53 18.98 -5.15
C ASP A 271 2.81 17.84 -4.40
N THR A 272 3.00 17.84 -3.08
CA THR A 272 2.27 16.96 -2.16
C THR A 272 1.17 17.72 -1.44
N ILE A 273 -0.01 17.10 -1.30
CA ILE A 273 -1.18 17.68 -0.62
C ILE A 273 -1.67 16.77 0.50
N GLY A 274 -2.25 17.38 1.53
CA GLY A 274 -2.95 16.68 2.61
C GLY A 274 -4.20 15.94 2.10
N VAL A 275 -4.31 14.68 2.50
CA VAL A 275 -5.40 13.78 2.07
C VAL A 275 -6.54 13.73 3.08
N ILE A 276 -6.21 13.81 4.38
CA ILE A 276 -7.14 13.75 5.51
C ILE A 276 -6.55 14.51 6.70
N GLY A 277 -7.34 14.71 7.76
CA GLY A 277 -6.88 15.29 9.02
C GLY A 277 -6.44 16.74 8.88
N ILE A 278 -5.64 17.20 9.85
CA ILE A 278 -5.07 18.54 9.89
C ILE A 278 -4.24 18.83 8.63
N GLU A 279 -3.53 17.85 8.08
CA GLU A 279 -2.78 18.01 6.83
C GLU A 279 -3.68 18.49 5.68
N LYS A 280 -4.90 17.97 5.58
CA LYS A 280 -5.86 18.40 4.56
C LYS A 280 -6.57 19.69 4.95
N GLU A 281 -7.11 19.77 6.16
CA GLU A 281 -7.96 20.89 6.57
C GLU A 281 -7.17 22.19 6.71
N MET A 282 -5.87 22.11 7.03
CA MET A 282 -4.95 23.25 7.12
C MET A 282 -3.98 23.35 5.94
N GLU A 283 -4.26 22.68 4.81
CA GLU A 283 -3.38 22.63 3.63
C GLU A 283 -2.90 24.03 3.20
N SER A 284 -3.81 25.00 3.07
CA SER A 284 -3.47 26.36 2.63
C SER A 284 -2.61 27.14 3.62
N TYR A 285 -2.63 26.76 4.90
CA TYR A 285 -1.85 27.41 5.95
C TYR A 285 -0.48 26.75 6.13
N LEU A 286 -0.45 25.41 6.02
CA LEU A 286 0.73 24.57 6.10
C LEU A 286 1.59 24.63 4.83
N ARG A 287 1.00 24.86 3.65
CA ARG A 287 1.74 24.84 2.38
C ARG A 287 2.79 25.95 2.33
N GLY A 288 4.03 25.55 2.02
CA GLY A 288 5.09 26.45 1.57
C GLY A 288 4.97 26.73 0.08
N TYR A 289 5.58 27.82 -0.38
CA TYR A 289 5.66 28.16 -1.79
C TYR A 289 7.11 28.06 -2.25
N ASP A 290 7.31 27.29 -3.31
CA ASP A 290 8.62 27.12 -3.91
C ASP A 290 9.21 28.45 -4.41
N GLY A 291 10.51 28.58 -4.18
CA GLY A 291 11.35 29.58 -4.81
C GLY A 291 11.83 29.10 -6.18
N ALA A 292 12.61 29.93 -6.87
CA ALA A 292 13.16 29.57 -8.16
C ALA A 292 14.54 30.21 -8.35
N GLN A 293 15.50 29.44 -8.86
CA GLN A 293 16.81 29.93 -9.27
C GLN A 293 16.99 29.76 -10.77
N LYS A 294 17.51 30.77 -11.45
CA LYS A 294 18.06 30.61 -12.80
C LYS A 294 19.55 30.38 -12.67
N VAL A 295 20.00 29.21 -13.09
CA VAL A 295 21.39 28.78 -13.01
C VAL A 295 21.95 28.48 -14.38
N GLU A 296 23.19 28.86 -14.62
CA GLU A 296 23.95 28.47 -15.80
C GLU A 296 24.68 27.15 -15.47
N VAL A 297 24.41 26.08 -16.24
CA VAL A 297 25.05 24.76 -16.05
C VAL A 297 25.97 24.42 -17.21
N ASN A 298 27.09 23.75 -16.96
CA ASN A 298 27.98 23.27 -18.01
C ASN A 298 27.51 21.94 -18.64
N ASN A 299 28.25 21.41 -19.62
CA ASN A 299 27.94 20.16 -20.34
C ASN A 299 27.88 18.90 -19.45
N LEU A 300 28.40 19.00 -18.22
CA LEU A 300 28.39 17.94 -17.21
C LEU A 300 27.26 18.12 -16.18
N GLY A 301 26.39 19.13 -16.36
CA GLY A 301 25.26 19.42 -15.49
C GLY A 301 25.63 20.12 -14.17
N LYS A 302 26.89 20.54 -13.99
CA LYS A 302 27.34 21.23 -12.78
C LYS A 302 27.00 22.72 -12.87
N THR A 303 26.39 23.24 -11.82
CA THR A 303 26.05 24.66 -11.68
C THR A 303 27.30 25.53 -11.67
N MET A 304 27.41 26.44 -12.63
CA MET A 304 28.52 27.38 -12.81
C MET A 304 28.21 28.75 -12.18
N LEU A 305 26.99 29.26 -12.37
CA LEU A 305 26.62 30.60 -11.93
C LEU A 305 25.11 30.71 -11.66
N VAL A 306 24.71 31.41 -10.59
CA VAL A 306 23.31 31.76 -10.30
C VAL A 306 23.04 33.15 -10.88
N LEU A 307 22.12 33.24 -11.84
CA LEU A 307 21.74 34.46 -12.56
C LEU A 307 20.59 35.23 -11.88
N ASP A 308 19.66 34.50 -11.25
CA ASP A 308 18.44 35.03 -10.65
C ASP A 308 18.00 34.09 -9.51
N ASN A 309 17.43 34.64 -8.43
CA ASN A 309 17.00 33.86 -7.26
C ASN A 309 15.74 34.46 -6.64
N ILE A 310 14.70 33.64 -6.53
CA ILE A 310 13.47 33.89 -5.79
C ILE A 310 13.51 32.96 -4.59
N ASP A 311 13.53 33.52 -3.38
CA ASP A 311 13.58 32.73 -2.15
C ASP A 311 12.23 31.99 -1.93
N PRO A 312 12.27 30.73 -1.46
CA PRO A 312 11.06 30.01 -1.08
C PRO A 312 10.38 30.63 0.14
N ILE A 313 9.05 30.51 0.21
CA ILE A 313 8.25 30.89 1.38
C ILE A 313 7.94 29.63 2.18
N MET A 314 8.35 29.61 3.44
CA MET A 314 8.01 28.50 4.34
C MET A 314 6.53 28.56 4.74
N GLY A 315 5.91 27.38 4.85
CA GLY A 315 4.56 27.24 5.38
C GLY A 315 4.48 27.60 6.85
N ASN A 316 3.28 27.92 7.32
CA ASN A 316 3.07 28.31 8.72
C ASN A 316 2.88 27.08 9.62
N ASP A 317 3.42 27.17 10.83
CA ASP A 317 3.28 26.15 11.85
C ASP A 317 1.88 26.15 12.49
N VAL A 318 1.34 24.96 12.76
CA VAL A 318 0.04 24.75 13.41
C VAL A 318 0.25 24.22 14.83
N TYR A 319 -0.38 24.87 15.81
CA TYR A 319 -0.42 24.40 17.20
C TYR A 319 -1.82 23.86 17.50
N LEU A 320 -1.90 22.59 17.89
CA LEU A 320 -3.16 21.94 18.23
C LEU A 320 -3.48 22.11 19.72
N THR A 321 -4.74 21.90 20.06
CA THR A 321 -5.22 21.81 21.45
C THR A 321 -5.01 20.43 22.07
N ILE A 322 -4.67 19.44 21.23
CA ILE A 322 -4.40 18.06 21.62
C ILE A 322 -3.20 18.03 22.58
N ASP A 323 -3.36 17.28 23.66
CA ASP A 323 -2.27 16.92 24.56
C ASP A 323 -1.73 15.55 24.16
N ARG A 324 -0.44 15.50 23.79
CA ARG A 324 0.17 14.27 23.28
C ARG A 324 0.06 13.11 24.25
N ASP A 325 0.43 13.34 25.50
CA ASP A 325 0.52 12.27 26.49
C ASP A 325 -0.89 11.78 26.85
N LEU A 326 -1.87 12.68 26.95
CA LEU A 326 -3.26 12.28 27.15
C LEU A 326 -3.80 11.47 25.96
N GLN A 327 -3.49 11.85 24.71
CA GLN A 327 -3.89 11.11 23.52
C GLN A 327 -3.35 9.67 23.54
N ILE A 328 -2.05 9.50 23.74
CA ILE A 328 -1.38 8.19 23.75
C ILE A 328 -1.92 7.32 24.88
N ASN A 329 -2.01 7.87 26.10
CA ASN A 329 -2.54 7.14 27.25
C ASN A 329 -4.01 6.73 27.04
N THR A 330 -4.83 7.61 26.47
CA THR A 330 -6.23 7.30 26.17
C THR A 330 -6.36 6.19 25.13
N TYR A 331 -5.51 6.20 24.08
CA TYR A 331 -5.47 5.13 23.09
C TYR A 331 -5.13 3.78 23.74
N ASN A 332 -4.07 3.73 24.54
CA ASN A 332 -3.64 2.51 25.22
C ASN A 332 -4.68 2.01 26.24
N ILE A 333 -5.33 2.92 26.96
CA ILE A 333 -6.43 2.57 27.88
C ILE A 333 -7.60 1.98 27.09
N LEU A 334 -7.99 2.59 25.97
CA LEU A 334 -9.07 2.07 25.13
C LEU A 334 -8.75 0.66 24.60
N GLU A 335 -7.54 0.46 24.09
CA GLU A 335 -7.07 -0.86 23.63
C GLU A 335 -7.15 -1.90 24.74
N ARG A 336 -6.65 -1.57 25.93
CA ARG A 336 -6.73 -2.46 27.10
C ARG A 336 -8.16 -2.74 27.53
N GLN A 337 -9.05 -1.75 27.53
CA GLN A 337 -10.46 -1.95 27.87
C GLN A 337 -11.15 -2.88 26.85
N LEU A 338 -10.84 -2.77 25.56
CA LEU A 338 -11.34 -3.69 24.54
C LEU A 338 -10.81 -5.11 24.78
N ALA A 339 -9.52 -5.27 25.11
CA ALA A 339 -8.93 -6.56 25.46
C ALA A 339 -9.59 -7.19 26.70
N GLU A 340 -9.85 -6.40 27.74
CA GLU A 340 -10.57 -6.84 28.94
C GLU A 340 -11.99 -7.32 28.61
N ILE A 341 -12.72 -6.60 27.74
CA ILE A 341 -14.07 -7.02 27.28
C ILE A 341 -14.02 -8.31 26.48
N ILE A 342 -13.02 -8.48 25.59
CA ILE A 342 -12.84 -9.73 24.84
C ILE A 342 -12.63 -10.89 25.82
N VAL A 343 -11.70 -10.72 26.77
CA VAL A 343 -11.32 -11.76 27.75
C VAL A 343 -12.46 -12.12 28.69
N ASP A 344 -13.26 -11.16 29.15
CA ASP A 344 -14.46 -11.41 29.97
C ASP A 344 -15.50 -12.25 29.22
N ARG A 345 -15.59 -12.07 27.89
CA ARG A 345 -16.50 -12.84 27.02
C ARG A 345 -15.93 -14.18 26.58
N MET A 346 -14.66 -14.48 26.87
CA MET A 346 -14.01 -15.70 26.40
C MET A 346 -14.46 -16.95 27.15
N LEU A 347 -14.92 -17.96 26.42
CA LEU A 347 -15.29 -19.27 26.95
C LEU A 347 -14.70 -20.41 26.12
N MET A 348 -14.55 -21.59 26.73
CA MET A 348 -14.18 -22.79 25.98
C MET A 348 -15.36 -23.38 25.19
N ARG A 349 -16.59 -23.22 25.70
CA ARG A 349 -17.82 -23.77 25.10
C ARG A 349 -19.00 -22.84 25.38
N LEU A 350 -19.97 -22.81 24.47
CA LEU A 350 -21.17 -21.99 24.63
C LEU A 350 -21.98 -22.46 25.86
N PRO A 351 -22.44 -21.53 26.72
CA PRO A 351 -23.38 -21.85 27.77
C PRO A 351 -24.79 -22.04 27.20
N ASN A 352 -25.66 -22.69 27.98
CA ASN A 352 -27.05 -22.94 27.57
C ASN A 352 -27.94 -21.68 27.51
N THR A 353 -27.43 -20.53 27.97
CA THR A 353 -28.14 -19.25 28.02
C THR A 353 -27.72 -18.36 26.85
N ARG A 354 -28.71 -17.72 26.19
CA ARG A 354 -28.50 -16.87 25.00
C ARG A 354 -28.44 -15.36 25.32
N GLU A 355 -28.16 -15.00 26.56
CA GLU A 355 -28.27 -13.60 27.02
C GLU A 355 -27.08 -12.73 26.60
N GLN A 356 -25.91 -13.31 26.35
CA GLN A 356 -24.69 -12.58 26.02
C GLN A 356 -24.00 -13.16 24.77
N ARG A 357 -23.24 -12.30 24.08
CA ARG A 357 -22.41 -12.67 22.94
C ARG A 357 -21.06 -13.14 23.47
N TYR A 358 -20.84 -14.46 23.49
CA TYR A 358 -19.58 -15.06 23.94
C TYR A 358 -18.59 -15.20 22.79
N ILE A 359 -17.31 -15.20 23.13
CA ILE A 359 -16.20 -15.45 22.22
C ILE A 359 -15.62 -16.82 22.58
N LEU A 360 -15.61 -17.76 21.65
CA LEU A 360 -15.03 -19.07 21.91
C LEU A 360 -13.52 -19.05 21.72
N LEU A 361 -12.80 -19.91 22.44
CA LEU A 361 -11.37 -20.10 22.21
C LEU A 361 -11.07 -20.48 20.74
N LYS A 362 -11.98 -21.24 20.10
CA LYS A 362 -11.93 -21.52 18.67
C LYS A 362 -11.89 -20.24 17.83
N ASP A 363 -12.70 -19.24 18.18
CA ASP A 363 -12.81 -17.99 17.41
C ASP A 363 -11.50 -17.19 17.49
N ILE A 364 -10.78 -17.26 18.62
CA ILE A 364 -9.44 -16.66 18.77
C ILE A 364 -8.45 -17.29 17.79
N TYR A 365 -8.39 -18.62 17.76
CA TYR A 365 -7.53 -19.32 16.82
C TYR A 365 -8.01 -19.16 15.37
N ASP A 366 -9.30 -19.00 15.12
CA ASP A 366 -9.83 -18.72 13.78
C ASP A 366 -9.32 -17.37 13.31
N SER A 367 -9.42 -16.33 14.15
CA SER A 367 -8.91 -15.00 13.86
C SER A 367 -7.41 -14.98 13.55
N ILE A 368 -6.59 -15.68 14.35
CA ILE A 368 -5.13 -15.75 14.13
C ILE A 368 -4.78 -16.21 12.71
N PHE A 369 -5.51 -17.19 12.19
CA PHE A 369 -5.26 -17.76 10.87
C PHE A 369 -5.98 -17.01 9.76
N ARG A 370 -7.23 -16.60 10.00
CA ARG A 370 -8.05 -15.88 9.03
C ARG A 370 -7.41 -14.55 8.65
N TYR A 371 -6.86 -13.85 9.63
CA TYR A 371 -6.24 -12.53 9.48
C TYR A 371 -4.70 -12.58 9.40
N GLU A 372 -4.14 -13.76 9.12
CA GLU A 372 -2.73 -13.92 8.75
C GLU A 372 -1.76 -13.36 9.80
N LEU A 373 -2.11 -13.49 11.09
CA LEU A 373 -1.18 -13.18 12.17
C LEU A 373 -0.03 -14.20 12.22
N ILE A 374 -0.31 -15.40 11.72
CA ILE A 374 0.69 -16.45 11.47
C ILE A 374 0.56 -16.86 10.02
N ASP A 375 1.71 -17.11 9.41
CA ASP A 375 1.81 -17.77 8.14
C ASP A 375 1.79 -19.30 8.32
N PRO A 376 0.74 -20.00 7.85
CA PRO A 376 0.66 -21.45 7.96
C PRO A 376 1.78 -22.20 7.24
N ARG A 377 2.54 -21.56 6.32
CA ARG A 377 3.74 -22.15 5.68
C ARG A 377 4.81 -22.53 6.67
N LEU A 378 4.92 -21.75 7.75
CA LEU A 378 5.98 -21.91 8.72
C LEU A 378 5.76 -23.11 9.64
N ILE A 379 4.61 -23.80 9.51
CA ILE A 379 4.31 -25.04 10.23
C ILE A 379 5.18 -26.16 9.66
N ASP A 380 6.28 -26.46 10.34
CA ASP A 380 7.20 -27.53 9.97
C ASP A 380 7.03 -28.73 10.90
N PRO A 381 6.73 -29.93 10.38
CA PRO A 381 6.61 -31.13 11.20
C PRO A 381 7.87 -31.51 11.98
N VAL A 382 9.05 -30.96 11.64
CA VAL A 382 10.33 -31.22 12.32
C VAL A 382 10.56 -30.29 13.51
N ASN A 383 9.89 -29.13 13.55
CA ASN A 383 10.16 -28.10 14.56
C ASN A 383 9.66 -28.46 15.96
N SER A 384 8.48 -29.08 16.09
CA SER A 384 7.97 -29.53 17.39
C SER A 384 6.94 -30.65 17.27
N ASP A 385 6.80 -31.45 18.34
CA ASP A 385 5.79 -32.53 18.41
C ASP A 385 4.36 -32.01 18.13
N GLY A 386 4.07 -30.76 18.50
CA GLY A 386 2.77 -30.12 18.25
C GLY A 386 2.56 -29.82 16.77
N GLN A 387 3.55 -29.23 16.12
CA GLN A 387 3.53 -28.99 14.68
C GLN A 387 3.49 -30.29 13.87
N THR A 388 4.22 -31.34 14.30
CA THR A 388 4.12 -32.67 13.68
C THR A 388 2.69 -33.21 13.69
N ARG A 389 1.99 -33.09 14.83
CA ARG A 389 0.60 -33.57 14.96
C ARG A 389 -0.36 -32.77 14.08
N ILE A 390 -0.23 -31.45 14.06
CA ILE A 390 -1.05 -30.57 13.21
C ILE A 390 -0.81 -30.92 11.74
N HIS A 391 0.45 -30.99 11.31
CA HIS A 391 0.83 -31.32 9.94
C HIS A 391 0.28 -32.69 9.49
N ASN A 392 0.47 -33.74 10.28
CA ASN A 392 -0.04 -35.08 9.95
C ASN A 392 -1.57 -35.12 9.87
N LEU A 393 -2.26 -34.36 10.73
CA LEU A 393 -3.71 -34.24 10.69
C LEU A 393 -4.18 -33.51 9.42
N MET A 394 -3.47 -32.48 8.99
CA MET A 394 -3.74 -31.78 7.73
C MET A 394 -3.59 -32.73 6.53
N ILE A 395 -2.49 -33.50 6.44
CA ILE A 395 -2.27 -34.48 5.36
C ILE A 395 -3.40 -35.51 5.33
N THR A 396 -3.67 -36.13 6.48
CA THR A 396 -4.71 -37.17 6.58
C THR A 396 -6.08 -36.63 6.15
N THR A 397 -6.37 -35.37 6.48
CA THR A 397 -7.65 -34.74 6.15
C THR A 397 -7.73 -34.40 4.66
N LYS A 398 -6.64 -33.95 4.04
CA LYS A 398 -6.55 -33.76 2.59
C LYS A 398 -6.83 -35.07 1.84
N ASP A 399 -6.22 -36.17 2.28
CA ASP A 399 -6.40 -37.48 1.64
C ASP A 399 -7.85 -37.97 1.75
N GLN A 400 -8.49 -37.72 2.89
CA GLN A 400 -9.92 -38.01 3.10
C GLN A 400 -10.83 -37.16 2.22
N MET A 401 -10.55 -35.86 2.10
CA MET A 401 -11.30 -34.95 1.23
C MET A 401 -11.18 -35.36 -0.24
N SER A 402 -9.97 -35.73 -0.68
CA SER A 402 -9.69 -36.22 -2.03
C SER A 402 -10.44 -37.51 -2.31
N SER A 403 -10.36 -38.47 -1.39
CA SER A 403 -11.11 -39.74 -1.49
C SER A 403 -12.63 -39.52 -1.57
N TYR A 404 -13.16 -38.56 -0.78
CA TYR A 404 -14.58 -38.22 -0.81
C TYR A 404 -15.01 -37.68 -2.18
N VAL A 405 -14.27 -36.71 -2.72
CA VAL A 405 -14.58 -36.10 -4.02
C VAL A 405 -14.40 -37.09 -5.17
N ILE A 406 -13.34 -37.89 -5.16
CA ILE A 406 -13.13 -38.97 -6.14
C ILE A 406 -14.34 -39.93 -6.15
N ASN A 407 -14.80 -40.38 -4.98
CA ASN A 407 -15.93 -41.29 -4.89
C ASN A 407 -17.22 -40.64 -5.41
N GLU A 408 -17.46 -39.36 -5.11
CA GLU A 408 -18.63 -38.62 -5.60
C GLU A 408 -18.60 -38.44 -7.12
N ILE A 409 -17.43 -38.15 -7.70
CA ILE A 409 -17.23 -38.09 -9.15
C ILE A 409 -17.53 -39.47 -9.76
N LYS A 410 -16.96 -40.55 -9.20
CA LYS A 410 -17.16 -41.93 -9.70
C LYS A 410 -18.63 -42.37 -9.62
N SER A 411 -19.36 -41.98 -8.56
CA SER A 411 -20.77 -42.35 -8.38
C SER A 411 -21.77 -41.43 -9.07
N ASN A 412 -21.31 -40.29 -9.61
CA ASN A 412 -22.15 -39.25 -10.23
C ASN A 412 -23.35 -38.84 -9.35
N THR A 413 -23.12 -38.74 -8.05
CA THR A 413 -24.18 -38.41 -7.08
C THR A 413 -24.26 -36.91 -6.86
N LEU A 414 -25.47 -36.39 -6.63
CA LEU A 414 -25.65 -35.00 -6.21
C LEU A 414 -24.93 -34.76 -4.86
N PRO A 415 -24.34 -33.57 -4.66
CA PRO A 415 -23.66 -33.24 -3.41
C PRO A 415 -24.69 -33.19 -2.28
N GLN A 416 -24.72 -34.22 -1.44
CA GLN A 416 -25.69 -34.39 -0.34
C GLN A 416 -25.63 -33.27 0.70
N ASN A 417 -24.55 -32.46 0.72
CA ASN A 417 -24.36 -31.40 1.70
C ASN A 417 -23.35 -30.33 1.25
N TYR A 418 -23.64 -29.62 0.14
CA TYR A 418 -22.75 -28.55 -0.36
C TYR A 418 -22.46 -27.47 0.70
N SER A 419 -23.39 -27.16 1.60
CA SER A 419 -23.13 -26.20 2.69
C SER A 419 -22.06 -26.65 3.68
N LYS A 420 -21.84 -27.97 3.81
CA LYS A 420 -20.84 -28.57 4.71
C LYS A 420 -19.50 -28.86 4.03
N TYR A 421 -19.54 -29.15 2.72
CA TYR A 421 -18.36 -29.53 1.92
C TYR A 421 -18.02 -28.55 0.80
N GLY A 422 -18.69 -27.40 0.72
CA GLY A 422 -18.49 -26.38 -0.31
C GLY A 422 -17.03 -25.98 -0.44
N THR A 423 -16.35 -25.79 0.70
CA THR A 423 -14.92 -25.50 0.78
C THR A 423 -14.05 -26.59 0.17
N VAL A 424 -14.45 -27.86 0.26
CA VAL A 424 -13.73 -28.99 -0.33
C VAL A 424 -13.82 -28.95 -1.85
N TYR A 425 -14.98 -28.67 -2.42
CA TYR A 425 -15.09 -28.53 -3.89
C TYR A 425 -14.37 -27.28 -4.40
N THR A 426 -14.43 -26.17 -3.65
CA THR A 426 -13.66 -24.96 -3.98
C THR A 426 -12.16 -25.25 -3.95
N TYR A 427 -11.66 -26.03 -2.98
CA TYR A 427 -10.28 -26.51 -2.97
C TYR A 427 -9.91 -27.20 -4.30
N PHE A 428 -10.71 -28.16 -4.77
CA PHE A 428 -10.40 -28.89 -6.00
C PHE A 428 -10.50 -28.04 -7.26
N LEU A 429 -11.50 -27.15 -7.35
CA LEU A 429 -11.66 -26.27 -8.52
C LEU A 429 -10.56 -25.22 -8.62
N GLU A 430 -10.16 -24.61 -7.50
CA GLU A 430 -8.99 -23.74 -7.47
C GLU A 430 -7.72 -24.55 -7.74
N ASN A 431 -7.66 -25.82 -7.32
CA ASN A 431 -6.50 -26.66 -7.61
C ASN A 431 -6.31 -26.88 -9.11
N LEU A 432 -7.39 -27.20 -9.83
CA LEU A 432 -7.39 -27.27 -11.30
C LEU A 432 -7.02 -25.93 -11.96
N ARG A 433 -7.41 -24.80 -11.36
CA ARG A 433 -7.10 -23.46 -11.88
C ARG A 433 -5.62 -23.14 -11.74
N THR A 434 -5.03 -23.41 -10.58
CA THR A 434 -3.60 -23.19 -10.33
C THR A 434 -2.71 -24.01 -11.27
N GLU A 435 -3.12 -25.23 -11.62
CA GLU A 435 -2.39 -26.08 -12.58
C GLU A 435 -2.67 -25.75 -14.05
N GLY A 436 -3.41 -24.67 -14.30
CA GLY A 436 -3.81 -24.26 -15.65
C GLY A 436 -4.78 -25.22 -16.33
N ILE A 437 -5.30 -26.24 -15.64
CA ILE A 437 -6.29 -27.17 -16.19
C ILE A 437 -7.65 -26.50 -16.33
N LEU A 438 -7.95 -25.48 -15.51
CA LEU A 438 -9.15 -24.66 -15.59
C LEU A 438 -8.76 -23.19 -15.85
N ASP A 439 -9.10 -22.65 -17.01
CA ASP A 439 -8.55 -21.38 -17.53
C ASP A 439 -9.58 -20.22 -17.55
N LYS A 440 -10.75 -20.41 -16.93
CA LYS A 440 -11.79 -19.39 -16.87
C LYS A 440 -12.31 -19.19 -15.45
N ASP A 441 -12.73 -17.95 -15.14
CA ASP A 441 -13.43 -17.66 -13.89
C ASP A 441 -14.82 -18.31 -13.91
N TYR A 442 -14.92 -19.41 -13.18
CA TYR A 442 -16.12 -20.22 -13.07
C TYR A 442 -17.09 -19.71 -11.99
N LYS A 443 -16.71 -18.69 -11.20
CA LYS A 443 -17.48 -18.25 -10.02
C LYS A 443 -18.87 -17.72 -10.37
N TYR A 444 -19.05 -17.24 -11.59
CA TYR A 444 -20.32 -16.71 -12.11
C TYR A 444 -21.01 -17.65 -13.13
N ASP A 445 -20.44 -18.82 -13.41
CA ASP A 445 -21.01 -19.78 -14.36
C ASP A 445 -22.33 -20.37 -13.83
N GLU A 446 -23.32 -20.55 -14.72
CA GLU A 446 -24.65 -21.03 -14.36
C GLU A 446 -24.63 -22.47 -13.81
N ASN A 447 -23.76 -23.34 -14.35
CA ASN A 447 -23.61 -24.71 -13.86
C ASN A 447 -22.90 -24.73 -12.51
N TYR A 448 -21.93 -23.86 -12.28
CA TYR A 448 -21.32 -23.72 -10.95
C TYR A 448 -22.33 -23.25 -9.90
N VAL A 449 -23.17 -22.26 -10.24
CA VAL A 449 -24.26 -21.81 -9.37
C VAL A 449 -25.28 -22.93 -9.12
N ALA A 450 -25.61 -23.74 -10.13
CA ALA A 450 -26.48 -24.90 -10.00
C ALA A 450 -25.88 -25.99 -9.10
N PHE A 451 -24.57 -26.25 -9.23
CA PHE A 451 -23.82 -27.17 -8.39
C PHE A 451 -23.83 -26.74 -6.92
N LYS A 452 -23.59 -25.45 -6.65
CA LYS A 452 -23.68 -24.86 -5.29
C LYS A 452 -25.06 -25.03 -4.65
N LYS A 453 -26.12 -25.05 -5.47
CA LYS A 453 -27.50 -25.28 -5.03
C LYS A 453 -27.85 -26.77 -4.89
N GLY A 454 -26.90 -27.67 -5.17
CA GLY A 454 -27.10 -29.12 -5.14
C GLY A 454 -27.98 -29.66 -6.27
N GLN A 455 -28.07 -28.93 -7.38
CA GLN A 455 -28.94 -29.28 -8.52
C GLN A 455 -28.26 -30.21 -9.54
N ILE A 456 -26.93 -30.16 -9.63
CA ILE A 456 -26.11 -31.04 -10.48
C ILE A 456 -25.00 -31.69 -9.65
N SER A 457 -24.42 -32.78 -10.13
CA SER A 457 -23.27 -33.44 -9.48
C SER A 457 -21.96 -32.75 -9.83
N PHE A 458 -20.89 -33.05 -9.09
CA PHE A 458 -19.56 -32.53 -9.41
C PHE A 458 -19.04 -33.07 -10.75
N GLN A 459 -19.35 -34.32 -11.10
CA GLN A 459 -19.04 -34.89 -12.41
C GLN A 459 -19.77 -34.13 -13.53
N THR A 460 -21.04 -33.80 -13.35
CA THR A 460 -21.79 -33.01 -14.34
C THR A 460 -21.21 -31.61 -14.50
N LEU A 461 -20.73 -30.99 -13.41
CA LEU A 461 -20.04 -29.71 -13.47
C LEU A 461 -18.74 -29.80 -14.30
N ILE A 462 -17.91 -30.82 -14.06
CA ILE A 462 -16.67 -31.08 -14.80
C ILE A 462 -16.98 -31.22 -16.30
N ILE A 463 -17.98 -32.03 -16.66
CA ILE A 463 -18.40 -32.21 -18.05
C ILE A 463 -18.93 -30.90 -18.65
N ALA A 464 -19.66 -30.09 -17.88
CA ALA A 464 -20.14 -28.78 -18.34
C ALA A 464 -18.99 -27.82 -18.63
N PHE A 465 -17.99 -27.76 -17.75
CA PHE A 465 -16.77 -26.96 -17.96
C PHE A 465 -15.98 -27.44 -19.18
N PHE A 466 -15.86 -28.75 -19.39
CA PHE A 466 -15.25 -29.30 -20.59
C PHE A 466 -16.00 -28.84 -21.86
N LYS A 467 -17.33 -29.00 -21.90
CA LYS A 467 -18.17 -28.59 -23.03
C LYS A 467 -18.17 -27.08 -23.31
N ALA A 468 -17.97 -26.28 -22.27
CA ALA A 468 -17.92 -24.83 -22.36
C ALA A 468 -16.50 -24.29 -22.67
N GLU A 469 -15.53 -25.17 -22.92
CA GLU A 469 -14.12 -24.83 -23.18
C GLU A 469 -13.50 -24.03 -22.01
N TYR A 470 -13.77 -24.45 -20.78
CA TYR A 470 -13.12 -23.90 -19.58
C TYR A 470 -11.84 -24.67 -19.25
N MET A 471 -11.66 -25.87 -19.80
CA MET A 471 -10.55 -26.75 -19.49
C MET A 471 -9.45 -26.72 -20.53
N VAL A 472 -8.20 -26.61 -20.09
CA VAL A 472 -7.02 -26.79 -20.93
C VAL A 472 -6.51 -28.22 -20.69
N LEU A 473 -6.67 -29.05 -21.71
CA LEU A 473 -6.28 -30.45 -21.65
C LEU A 473 -4.96 -30.69 -22.42
N PRO A 474 -4.15 -31.67 -22.03
CA PRO A 474 -2.96 -32.06 -22.79
C PRO A 474 -3.28 -32.34 -24.26
N GLU A 475 -2.34 -32.05 -25.18
CA GLU A 475 -2.56 -32.21 -26.64
C GLU A 475 -2.96 -33.64 -27.03
N VAL A 476 -2.52 -34.64 -26.27
CA VAL A 476 -2.89 -36.05 -26.44
C VAL A 476 -4.37 -36.35 -26.16
N MET A 477 -5.10 -35.42 -25.52
CA MET A 477 -6.52 -35.49 -25.18
C MET A 477 -7.39 -34.57 -26.05
N LYS A 478 -6.86 -34.09 -27.19
CA LYS A 478 -7.59 -33.17 -28.08
C LYS A 478 -8.93 -33.73 -28.58
N ASP A 479 -9.01 -35.04 -28.80
CA ASP A 479 -10.22 -35.74 -29.25
C ASP A 479 -10.91 -36.51 -28.10
N ALA A 480 -10.61 -36.14 -26.84
CA ALA A 480 -11.04 -36.92 -25.69
C ALA A 480 -12.57 -36.87 -25.47
N GLY A 481 -13.13 -38.02 -25.12
CA GLY A 481 -14.54 -38.13 -24.72
C GLY A 481 -14.79 -37.64 -23.29
N GLU A 482 -16.05 -37.43 -22.92
CA GLU A 482 -16.44 -36.97 -21.56
C GLU A 482 -15.86 -37.88 -20.45
N GLU A 483 -15.87 -39.20 -20.66
CA GLU A 483 -15.35 -40.18 -19.70
C GLU A 483 -13.83 -40.10 -19.53
N GLU A 484 -13.09 -39.80 -20.59
CA GLU A 484 -11.63 -39.65 -20.55
C GLU A 484 -11.23 -38.40 -19.77
N VAL A 485 -11.98 -37.30 -19.94
CA VAL A 485 -11.78 -36.06 -19.16
C VAL A 485 -12.09 -36.29 -17.68
N VAL A 486 -13.19 -36.97 -17.35
CA VAL A 486 -13.52 -37.29 -15.96
C VAL A 486 -12.42 -38.15 -15.32
N ASN A 487 -11.91 -39.17 -16.02
CA ASN A 487 -10.83 -40.00 -15.52
C ASN A 487 -9.51 -39.23 -15.37
N TYR A 488 -9.22 -38.28 -16.25
CA TYR A 488 -8.08 -37.38 -16.12
C TYR A 488 -8.17 -36.56 -14.82
N ILE A 489 -9.34 -35.96 -14.53
CA ILE A 489 -9.54 -35.19 -13.30
C ILE A 489 -9.48 -36.07 -12.05
N ILE A 490 -10.03 -37.28 -12.08
CA ILE A 490 -9.89 -38.24 -10.98
C ILE A 490 -8.41 -38.55 -10.74
N LYS A 491 -7.66 -38.87 -11.80
CA LYS A 491 -6.24 -39.19 -11.70
C LYS A 491 -5.43 -38.00 -11.16
N PHE A 492 -5.74 -36.79 -11.61
CA PHE A 492 -5.16 -35.56 -11.08
C PHE A 492 -5.39 -35.42 -9.57
N ILE A 493 -6.61 -35.67 -9.09
CA ILE A 493 -6.92 -35.64 -7.65
C ILE A 493 -6.22 -36.78 -6.90
N GLU A 494 -6.06 -37.95 -7.51
CA GLU A 494 -5.37 -39.11 -6.91
C GLU A 494 -3.85 -38.91 -6.81
N GLU A 495 -3.23 -38.23 -7.78
CA GLU A 495 -1.79 -37.99 -7.84
C GLU A 495 -1.35 -36.71 -7.08
N ASP A 496 -2.30 -35.86 -6.68
CA ASP A 496 -2.06 -34.71 -5.81
C ASP A 496 -1.58 -35.18 -4.43
N SER A 497 -0.27 -35.25 -4.24
CA SER A 497 0.39 -35.72 -3.01
C SER A 497 0.89 -34.59 -2.10
N VAL A 498 0.91 -33.35 -2.59
CA VAL A 498 1.48 -32.19 -1.88
C VAL A 498 0.35 -31.37 -1.27
N ILE A 499 0.49 -30.94 -0.01
CA ILE A 499 -0.31 -29.82 0.50
C ILE A 499 0.33 -28.56 -0.05
N ARG A 500 -0.27 -27.97 -1.09
CA ARG A 500 0.21 -26.70 -1.62
C ARG A 500 -0.11 -25.55 -0.66
N TYR A 501 0.75 -24.54 -0.68
CA TYR A 501 0.73 -23.41 0.26
C TYR A 501 -0.67 -22.76 0.40
N ASP A 502 -1.25 -22.32 -0.73
CA ASP A 502 -2.54 -21.60 -0.79
C ASP A 502 -3.69 -22.37 -0.12
N PHE A 503 -3.50 -23.68 0.06
CA PHE A 503 -4.52 -24.60 0.54
C PHE A 503 -4.34 -25.01 2.00
N THR A 504 -3.16 -24.78 2.58
CA THR A 504 -2.89 -25.02 4.01
C THR A 504 -3.88 -24.24 4.87
N LYS A 505 -4.15 -22.98 4.51
CA LYS A 505 -5.14 -22.12 5.19
C LYS A 505 -6.55 -22.73 5.15
N TYR A 506 -6.99 -23.26 4.00
CA TYR A 506 -8.31 -23.88 3.86
C TYR A 506 -8.47 -25.14 4.71
N ILE A 507 -7.49 -26.05 4.67
CA ILE A 507 -7.53 -27.29 5.46
C ILE A 507 -7.48 -26.96 6.94
N TYR A 508 -6.66 -25.99 7.35
CA TYR A 508 -6.59 -25.52 8.72
C TYR A 508 -7.94 -24.97 9.19
N MET A 509 -8.54 -24.04 8.43
CA MET A 509 -9.86 -23.47 8.78
C MET A 509 -10.94 -24.54 8.85
N TYR A 510 -10.94 -25.51 7.93
CA TYR A 510 -11.86 -26.65 7.97
C TYR A 510 -11.67 -27.49 9.25
N LEU A 511 -10.43 -27.82 9.61
CA LEU A 511 -10.11 -28.61 10.78
C LEU A 511 -10.47 -27.90 12.08
N LEU A 512 -10.20 -26.60 12.14
CA LEU A 512 -10.64 -25.74 13.24
C LEU A 512 -12.17 -25.73 13.34
N ASP A 513 -12.86 -25.68 12.21
CA ASP A 513 -14.32 -25.74 12.16
C ASP A 513 -14.92 -27.05 12.67
N LYS A 514 -14.20 -28.16 12.47
CA LYS A 514 -14.53 -29.47 13.02
C LYS A 514 -14.08 -29.68 14.47
N GLU A 515 -13.43 -28.69 15.08
CA GLU A 515 -12.78 -28.81 16.39
C GLU A 515 -11.82 -30.02 16.45
N ALA A 516 -11.15 -30.31 15.32
CA ALA A 516 -10.27 -31.46 15.19
C ALA A 516 -8.90 -31.25 15.85
N PHE A 517 -8.49 -29.98 16.02
CA PHE A 517 -7.24 -29.64 16.67
C PHE A 517 -7.32 -29.70 18.20
N SER A 518 -6.24 -30.12 18.81
CA SER A 518 -6.00 -29.90 20.24
C SER A 518 -5.62 -28.44 20.47
N TYR A 519 -6.34 -27.73 21.34
CA TYR A 519 -5.98 -26.35 21.70
C TYR A 519 -4.57 -26.23 22.30
N TYR A 520 -4.05 -27.29 22.92
CA TYR A 520 -2.66 -27.31 23.38
C TYR A 520 -1.69 -27.30 22.20
N ASP A 521 -1.95 -28.09 21.15
CA ASP A 521 -1.09 -28.13 19.97
C ASP A 521 -1.13 -26.79 19.24
N LEU A 522 -2.30 -26.16 19.16
CA LEU A 522 -2.43 -24.81 18.62
C LEU A 522 -1.66 -23.79 19.47
N THR A 523 -1.72 -23.90 20.80
CA THR A 523 -0.97 -23.00 21.70
C THR A 523 0.54 -23.14 21.51
N PHE A 524 1.05 -24.37 21.43
CA PHE A 524 2.48 -24.61 21.19
C PHE A 524 2.93 -24.07 19.84
N MET A 525 2.14 -24.32 18.79
CA MET A 525 2.46 -23.81 17.45
C MET A 525 2.56 -22.28 17.42
N ILE A 526 1.64 -21.53 18.02
CA ILE A 526 1.74 -20.07 18.01
C ILE A 526 2.92 -19.54 18.84
N ILE A 527 3.40 -20.30 19.83
CA ILE A 527 4.62 -19.99 20.59
C ILE A 527 5.85 -20.27 19.72
N ASP A 528 5.92 -21.46 19.10
CA ASP A 528 7.04 -21.87 18.27
C ASP A 528 7.25 -20.93 17.07
N LEU A 529 6.15 -20.42 16.50
CA LEU A 529 6.16 -19.46 15.39
C LEU A 529 6.41 -18.02 15.84
N GLY A 530 6.60 -17.79 17.14
CA GLY A 530 6.97 -16.48 17.68
C GLY A 530 5.84 -15.45 17.69
N LEU A 531 4.58 -15.85 17.48
CA LEU A 531 3.44 -14.93 17.58
C LEU A 531 3.28 -14.41 19.01
N VAL A 532 3.48 -15.30 19.99
CA VAL A 532 3.39 -14.97 21.42
C VAL A 532 4.59 -15.50 22.17
N SER A 533 5.03 -14.75 23.17
CA SER A 533 6.08 -15.20 24.08
C SER A 533 5.54 -16.20 25.10
N ALA A 534 6.37 -17.09 25.61
CA ALA A 534 6.05 -17.93 26.76
C ALA A 534 7.27 -18.03 27.68
N SER A 535 7.08 -17.84 28.98
CA SER A 535 8.16 -18.06 29.95
C SER A 535 8.48 -19.55 30.10
N GLU A 536 9.66 -19.88 30.64
CA GLU A 536 9.99 -21.29 30.95
C GLU A 536 8.94 -21.93 31.87
N GLU A 537 8.39 -21.17 32.82
CA GLU A 537 7.33 -21.62 33.70
C GLU A 537 6.02 -21.89 32.95
N ASP A 538 5.61 -20.99 32.05
CA ASP A 538 4.43 -21.20 31.19
C ASP A 538 4.59 -22.47 30.36
N MET A 539 5.77 -22.68 29.80
CA MET A 539 6.07 -23.85 28.96
C MET A 539 5.96 -25.16 29.73
N VAL A 540 6.53 -25.20 30.94
CA VAL A 540 6.42 -26.36 31.84
C VAL A 540 4.97 -26.59 32.27
N ASN A 541 4.21 -25.53 32.56
CA ASN A 541 2.82 -25.63 32.99
C ASN A 541 1.88 -26.03 31.86
N LEU A 542 2.09 -25.56 30.63
CA LEU A 542 1.36 -26.01 29.43
C LEU A 542 1.63 -27.48 29.15
N LYS A 543 2.92 -27.90 29.16
CA LYS A 543 3.32 -29.29 28.92
C LYS A 543 2.72 -30.26 29.95
N ASN A 544 2.68 -29.84 31.21
CA ASN A 544 2.10 -30.62 32.31
C ASN A 544 0.58 -30.41 32.49
N ARG A 545 -0.07 -29.65 31.60
CA ARG A 545 -1.51 -29.34 31.63
C ARG A 545 -1.98 -28.66 32.93
N ARG A 546 -1.09 -27.91 33.58
CA ARG A 546 -1.38 -27.06 34.74
C ARG A 546 -1.87 -25.67 34.33
N LEU A 547 -1.46 -25.20 33.13
CA LEU A 547 -2.00 -23.99 32.50
C LEU A 547 -2.87 -24.40 31.32
N ALA A 548 -4.13 -23.96 31.32
CA ALA A 548 -5.06 -24.24 30.23
C ALA A 548 -4.84 -23.24 29.07
N PRO A 549 -4.98 -23.67 27.80
CA PRO A 549 -4.86 -22.81 26.62
C PRO A 549 -5.69 -21.53 26.69
N ILE A 550 -6.92 -21.60 27.20
CA ILE A 550 -7.79 -20.42 27.34
C ILE A 550 -7.17 -19.39 28.29
N GLU A 551 -6.62 -19.82 29.44
CA GLU A 551 -6.05 -18.91 30.42
C GLU A 551 -4.72 -18.32 29.92
N PHE A 552 -3.92 -19.12 29.21
CA PHE A 552 -2.74 -18.61 28.51
C PHE A 552 -3.13 -17.54 27.47
N MET A 553 -4.10 -17.81 26.60
CA MET A 553 -4.54 -16.83 25.60
C MET A 553 -5.11 -15.56 26.23
N LYS A 554 -5.89 -15.68 27.31
CA LYS A 554 -6.37 -14.51 28.07
C LYS A 554 -5.21 -13.65 28.57
N GLN A 555 -4.15 -14.26 29.11
CA GLN A 555 -2.97 -13.51 29.55
C GLN A 555 -2.30 -12.77 28.38
N LYS A 556 -2.17 -13.42 27.21
CA LYS A 556 -1.57 -12.80 26.02
C LYS A 556 -2.37 -11.63 25.48
N ILE A 557 -3.69 -11.74 25.50
CA ILE A 557 -4.59 -10.66 25.09
C ILE A 557 -4.58 -9.51 26.12
N LEU A 558 -4.61 -9.81 27.42
CA LEU A 558 -4.54 -8.78 28.47
C LEU A 558 -3.20 -8.01 28.48
N ASN A 559 -2.12 -8.67 28.06
CA ASN A 559 -0.79 -8.06 27.95
C ASN A 559 -0.55 -7.36 26.61
N ILE A 560 -1.55 -7.33 25.71
CA ILE A 560 -1.44 -6.70 24.38
C ILE A 560 -0.33 -7.34 23.51
N GLU A 561 0.04 -8.60 23.78
CA GLU A 561 0.89 -9.38 22.85
C GLU A 561 0.10 -9.73 21.57
N ILE A 562 -1.22 -9.91 21.72
CA ILE A 562 -2.17 -9.97 20.61
C ILE A 562 -3.23 -8.90 20.86
N THR A 563 -3.38 -7.96 19.93
CA THR A 563 -4.27 -6.82 20.09
C THR A 563 -5.72 -7.14 19.70
N PRO A 564 -6.73 -6.42 20.25
CA PRO A 564 -8.11 -6.49 19.78
C PRO A 564 -8.26 -6.23 18.28
N HIS A 565 -7.43 -5.34 17.72
CA HIS A 565 -7.34 -5.08 16.29
C HIS A 565 -6.96 -6.34 15.49
N GLN A 566 -5.86 -7.00 15.89
CA GLN A 566 -5.36 -8.21 15.24
C GLN A 566 -6.36 -9.37 15.31
N LEU A 567 -7.12 -9.50 16.40
CA LEU A 567 -8.16 -10.52 16.53
C LEU A 567 -9.38 -10.21 15.67
N ALA A 568 -9.69 -8.94 15.44
CA ALA A 568 -10.89 -8.48 14.75
C ALA A 568 -12.23 -9.08 15.28
N LEU A 569 -12.26 -9.48 16.56
CA LEU A 569 -13.45 -10.02 17.22
C LEU A 569 -14.25 -8.91 17.90
N ASP A 570 -15.59 -8.99 17.85
CA ASP A 570 -16.46 -7.95 18.41
C ASP A 570 -16.49 -7.97 19.96
N PRO A 571 -16.03 -6.90 20.66
CA PRO A 571 -15.65 -5.58 20.13
C PRO A 571 -14.15 -5.46 19.84
N SER A 572 -13.81 -5.05 18.61
CA SER A 572 -12.42 -4.84 18.14
C SER A 572 -12.11 -3.37 17.84
N SER A 573 -13.06 -2.46 18.07
CA SER A 573 -12.91 -1.05 17.74
C SER A 573 -13.69 -0.14 18.69
N GLY A 574 -13.24 1.12 18.79
CA GLY A 574 -13.83 2.11 19.68
C GLY A 574 -13.33 3.52 19.38
N ALA A 575 -13.89 4.51 20.07
CA ALA A 575 -13.43 5.89 20.00
C ALA A 575 -13.63 6.59 21.34
N VAL A 576 -12.77 7.57 21.62
CA VAL A 576 -12.85 8.42 22.82
C VAL A 576 -12.56 9.85 22.42
N VAL A 577 -13.36 10.78 22.95
CA VAL A 577 -13.14 12.22 22.81
C VAL A 577 -13.05 12.81 24.21
N ILE A 578 -11.98 13.55 24.47
CA ILE A 578 -11.77 14.28 25.72
C ILE A 578 -11.67 15.76 25.35
N SER A 579 -12.53 16.56 25.97
CA SER A 579 -12.56 18.01 25.77
C SER A 579 -12.58 18.73 27.12
N ASP A 580 -11.94 19.89 27.15
CA ASP A 580 -12.11 20.85 28.23
C ASP A 580 -13.50 21.51 28.11
N VAL A 581 -14.29 21.43 29.18
CA VAL A 581 -15.70 21.88 29.16
C VAL A 581 -15.86 23.40 29.22
N ASP A 582 -14.86 24.11 29.73
CA ASP A 582 -14.92 25.56 29.90
C ASP A 582 -14.48 26.29 28.63
N THR A 583 -13.51 25.72 27.91
CA THR A 583 -12.91 26.31 26.69
C THR A 583 -13.42 25.67 25.39
N GLY A 584 -13.90 24.43 25.45
CA GLY A 584 -14.22 23.64 24.25
C GLY A 584 -12.99 23.07 23.53
N GLU A 585 -11.79 23.23 24.09
CA GLU A 585 -10.57 22.64 23.55
C GLU A 585 -10.64 21.11 23.55
N VAL A 586 -10.31 20.48 22.41
CA VAL A 586 -10.20 19.02 22.31
C VAL A 586 -8.82 18.60 22.75
N LEU A 587 -8.73 17.83 23.84
CA LEU A 587 -7.47 17.41 24.44
C LEU A 587 -7.02 16.03 23.94
N ALA A 588 -7.97 15.15 23.61
CA ALA A 588 -7.70 13.87 22.97
C ALA A 588 -8.86 13.48 22.04
N LEU A 589 -8.52 12.89 20.89
CA LEU A 589 -9.44 12.45 19.84
C LEU A 589 -8.97 11.09 19.32
N VAL A 590 -9.34 10.03 20.04
CA VAL A 590 -8.84 8.67 19.80
C VAL A 590 -9.84 7.89 18.94
N SER A 591 -9.34 7.24 17.90
CA SER A 591 -10.04 6.20 17.14
C SER A 591 -9.19 4.93 17.12
N TYR A 592 -9.76 3.82 17.60
CA TYR A 592 -9.13 2.51 17.61
C TYR A 592 -9.91 1.54 16.70
N PRO A 593 -9.23 0.71 15.89
CA PRO A 593 -7.79 0.74 15.65
C PRO A 593 -7.38 1.91 14.76
N SER A 594 -6.10 2.27 14.86
CA SER A 594 -5.44 3.25 13.99
C SER A 594 -4.42 2.58 13.07
N TYR A 595 -3.62 3.37 12.37
CA TYR A 595 -2.64 2.95 11.39
C TYR A 595 -1.40 3.85 11.44
N ASP A 596 -0.30 3.39 10.87
CA ASP A 596 0.94 4.18 10.76
C ASP A 596 0.90 5.01 9.48
N ASN A 597 0.58 6.29 9.62
CA ASN A 597 0.56 7.25 8.51
C ASN A 597 1.97 7.58 7.97
N SER A 598 3.05 7.25 8.68
CA SER A 598 4.44 7.41 8.20
C SER A 598 4.73 6.54 6.98
N ARG A 599 4.04 5.40 6.87
CA ARG A 599 4.13 4.51 5.70
C ARG A 599 3.38 5.03 4.48
N LEU A 600 2.60 6.11 4.63
CA LEU A 600 1.79 6.70 3.58
C LEU A 600 2.30 8.07 3.13
N VAL A 601 3.50 8.47 3.56
CA VAL A 601 4.13 9.76 3.25
C VAL A 601 5.55 9.56 2.71
N ASN A 602 6.04 10.54 1.95
CA ASN A 602 7.30 10.50 1.19
C ASN A 602 7.30 9.37 0.14
N ASN A 603 7.50 8.12 0.58
CA ASN A 603 7.40 6.91 -0.24
C ASN A 603 6.13 6.14 0.13
N PHE A 604 5.12 6.19 -0.72
CA PHE A 604 3.81 5.62 -0.43
C PHE A 604 3.83 4.08 -0.47
N ASP A 605 3.64 3.43 0.67
CA ASP A 605 3.56 1.97 0.76
C ASP A 605 2.18 1.46 0.29
N ASN A 606 2.10 1.15 -1.01
CA ASN A 606 0.88 0.64 -1.64
C ASN A 606 0.39 -0.68 -1.03
N ASN A 607 1.30 -1.54 -0.57
CA ASN A 607 0.96 -2.87 -0.05
C ASN A 607 0.35 -2.74 1.35
N TYR A 608 0.96 -1.90 2.19
CA TYR A 608 0.39 -1.54 3.48
C TYR A 608 -0.99 -0.89 3.31
N TYR A 609 -1.12 0.06 2.40
CA TYR A 609 -2.40 0.73 2.15
C TYR A 609 -3.49 -0.26 1.67
N ALA A 610 -3.14 -1.22 0.79
CA ALA A 610 -4.06 -2.26 0.36
C ALA A 610 -4.52 -3.15 1.52
N LYS A 611 -3.61 -3.53 2.43
CA LYS A 611 -3.97 -4.27 3.66
C LYS A 611 -4.93 -3.50 4.54
N LEU A 612 -4.70 -2.19 4.74
CA LEU A 612 -5.60 -1.33 5.51
C LEU A 612 -7.00 -1.22 4.92
N LEU A 613 -7.14 -1.25 3.58
CA LEU A 613 -8.43 -1.22 2.90
C LEU A 613 -9.21 -2.52 3.05
N SER A 614 -8.53 -3.67 3.03
CA SER A 614 -9.15 -4.99 3.21
C SER A 614 -9.37 -5.38 4.66
N ASP A 615 -8.81 -4.63 5.61
CA ASP A 615 -8.87 -4.93 7.03
C ASP A 615 -10.32 -4.87 7.55
N PRO A 616 -10.83 -5.96 8.16
CA PRO A 616 -12.21 -6.04 8.62
C PRO A 616 -12.53 -5.06 9.76
N THR A 617 -11.51 -4.60 10.49
CA THR A 617 -11.65 -3.63 11.57
C THR A 617 -11.63 -2.19 11.06
N SER A 618 -11.51 -1.95 9.76
CA SER A 618 -11.59 -0.61 9.15
C SER A 618 -10.72 0.45 9.87
N PRO A 619 -9.39 0.26 9.98
CA PRO A 619 -8.48 1.17 10.70
C PRO A 619 -8.41 2.56 10.05
N LEU A 620 -8.67 2.69 8.74
CA LEU A 620 -8.70 3.99 8.06
C LEU A 620 -9.90 4.87 8.46
N TYR A 621 -10.94 4.30 9.09
CA TYR A 621 -12.17 5.01 9.41
C TYR A 621 -12.04 5.83 10.71
N PRO A 622 -12.11 7.18 10.67
CA PRO A 622 -11.97 8.02 11.86
C PRO A 622 -13.25 7.98 12.69
N ARG A 623 -13.31 7.05 13.65
CA ARG A 623 -14.53 6.75 14.42
C ARG A 623 -14.98 7.89 15.32
N ALA A 624 -14.05 8.61 15.93
CA ALA A 624 -14.36 9.71 16.85
C ALA A 624 -15.21 10.82 16.20
N THR A 625 -15.08 11.01 14.89
CA THR A 625 -15.76 12.10 14.16
C THR A 625 -16.80 11.59 13.15
N TYR A 626 -16.60 10.43 12.53
CA TYR A 626 -17.50 9.92 11.47
C TYR A 626 -18.45 8.82 11.94
N ALA A 627 -18.13 8.07 13.00
CA ALA A 627 -18.94 6.91 13.39
C ALA A 627 -20.33 7.36 13.86
N LYS A 628 -21.35 6.79 13.23
CA LYS A 628 -22.75 6.99 13.63
C LYS A 628 -23.20 5.79 14.44
N SER A 629 -23.40 5.99 15.73
CA SER A 629 -23.97 4.98 16.64
C SER A 629 -25.29 5.46 17.23
N VAL A 630 -26.11 4.53 17.70
CA VAL A 630 -27.30 4.88 18.49
C VAL A 630 -26.80 5.29 19.88
N PRO A 631 -27.04 6.53 20.35
CA PRO A 631 -26.47 7.00 21.62
C PRO A 631 -27.02 6.24 22.84
N GLY A 632 -28.17 5.57 22.68
CA GLY A 632 -28.76 4.78 23.75
C GLY A 632 -29.07 5.64 24.98
N SER A 633 -28.68 5.15 26.16
CA SER A 633 -28.98 5.86 27.41
C SER A 633 -28.23 7.18 27.59
N THR A 634 -27.17 7.48 26.83
CA THR A 634 -26.45 8.77 26.94
C THR A 634 -27.32 9.95 26.47
N PHE A 635 -28.23 9.72 25.53
CA PHE A 635 -29.14 10.76 25.02
C PHE A 635 -30.26 11.16 26.00
N LYS A 636 -30.50 10.34 27.04
CA LYS A 636 -31.55 10.60 28.04
C LYS A 636 -31.33 11.92 28.77
N MET A 637 -30.09 12.38 28.90
CA MET A 637 -29.78 13.69 29.50
C MET A 637 -30.43 14.82 28.72
N ILE A 638 -30.32 14.81 27.38
CA ILE A 638 -30.93 15.82 26.51
C ILE A 638 -32.46 15.72 26.54
N THR A 639 -32.99 14.49 26.52
CA THR A 639 -34.46 14.27 26.64
C THR A 639 -35.01 14.79 27.96
N ALA A 640 -34.29 14.58 29.07
CA ALA A 640 -34.69 15.06 30.39
C ALA A 640 -34.66 16.60 30.47
N ILE A 641 -33.62 17.24 29.93
CA ILE A 641 -33.53 18.70 29.86
C ILE A 641 -34.70 19.26 29.03
N ALA A 642 -34.93 18.73 27.83
CA ALA A 642 -36.04 19.17 26.99
C ALA A 642 -37.41 19.00 27.69
N ALA A 643 -37.62 17.88 28.37
CA ALA A 643 -38.87 17.65 29.10
C ALA A 643 -39.07 18.60 30.29
N LEU A 644 -37.99 19.03 30.95
CA LEU A 644 -38.04 20.04 32.01
C LEU A 644 -38.33 21.44 31.46
N GLU A 645 -37.64 21.84 30.39
CA GLU A 645 -37.79 23.15 29.73
C GLU A 645 -39.18 23.34 29.12
N GLU A 646 -39.73 22.29 28.48
CA GLU A 646 -41.09 22.28 27.94
C GLU A 646 -42.18 22.13 29.02
N GLY A 647 -41.77 21.96 30.29
CA GLY A 647 -42.69 21.79 31.43
C GLY A 647 -43.50 20.48 31.41
N VAL A 648 -43.07 19.50 30.60
CA VAL A 648 -43.68 18.14 30.54
C VAL A 648 -43.46 17.39 31.85
N ILE A 649 -42.31 17.62 32.50
CA ILE A 649 -41.98 17.11 33.83
C ILE A 649 -41.43 18.23 34.73
N ARG A 650 -41.47 18.02 36.04
CA ARG A 650 -40.85 18.88 37.07
C ARG A 650 -39.85 18.08 37.89
N PRO A 651 -38.85 18.72 38.53
CA PRO A 651 -37.87 18.03 39.37
C PRO A 651 -38.48 17.20 40.53
N THR A 652 -39.71 17.51 40.93
CA THR A 652 -40.42 16.83 42.01
C THR A 652 -41.33 15.69 41.54
N ASP A 653 -41.52 15.54 40.23
CA ASP A 653 -42.42 14.52 39.70
C ASP A 653 -41.87 13.12 39.99
N ARG A 654 -42.78 12.16 40.19
CA ARG A 654 -42.43 10.77 40.56
C ARG A 654 -43.10 9.81 39.60
N VAL A 655 -42.34 8.83 39.12
CA VAL A 655 -42.84 7.72 38.30
C VAL A 655 -42.57 6.42 39.03
N LEU A 656 -43.60 5.58 39.17
CA LEU A 656 -43.43 4.22 39.69
C LEU A 656 -42.93 3.32 38.56
N ASP A 657 -41.63 3.03 38.56
CA ASP A 657 -41.05 2.03 37.66
C ASP A 657 -41.36 0.62 38.17
N ARG A 658 -42.06 -0.17 37.33
CA ARG A 658 -42.42 -1.57 37.62
C ARG A 658 -41.57 -2.57 36.82
N GLY A 659 -40.55 -2.10 36.10
CA GLY A 659 -39.76 -2.91 35.16
C GLY A 659 -40.54 -3.34 33.90
N VAL A 660 -41.74 -2.80 33.69
CA VAL A 660 -42.59 -3.08 32.53
C VAL A 660 -43.09 -1.77 31.91
N LEU A 661 -42.84 -1.59 30.61
CA LEU A 661 -43.39 -0.47 29.85
C LEU A 661 -44.69 -0.93 29.17
N GLN A 662 -45.85 -0.48 29.65
CA GLN A 662 -47.09 -0.66 28.90
C GLN A 662 -47.02 0.23 27.66
N ARG A 663 -47.04 -0.38 26.47
CA ARG A 663 -47.03 0.33 25.19
C ARG A 663 -48.34 1.09 25.04
N PHE A 664 -48.35 2.38 25.36
CA PHE A 664 -49.48 3.24 25.07
C PHE A 664 -49.60 3.40 23.55
N SER A 665 -50.77 3.11 22.97
CA SER A 665 -51.01 3.34 21.55
C SER A 665 -51.07 4.86 21.29
N LEU A 666 -50.32 5.32 20.28
CA LEU A 666 -50.26 6.72 19.85
C LEU A 666 -51.64 7.34 19.57
N GLN A 667 -52.67 6.52 19.30
CA GLN A 667 -54.04 6.99 19.10
C GLN A 667 -54.67 7.66 20.35
N GLN A 668 -54.23 7.34 21.57
CA GLN A 668 -54.76 7.99 22.78
C GLN A 668 -54.05 9.30 23.13
N ALA A 669 -52.77 9.47 22.77
CA ALA A 669 -52.01 10.69 23.08
C ALA A 669 -52.24 11.83 22.07
N VAL A 670 -52.48 11.50 20.79
CA VAL A 670 -52.73 12.50 19.74
C VAL A 670 -54.09 13.19 19.90
N GLY A 671 -55.06 12.53 20.55
CA GLY A 671 -56.40 13.11 20.82
C GLY A 671 -56.41 14.24 21.85
N SER A 672 -55.41 14.33 22.74
CA SER A 672 -55.31 15.38 23.76
C SER A 672 -54.44 16.56 23.34
N ILE A 673 -53.49 16.38 22.42
CA ILE A 673 -52.53 17.43 22.00
C ILE A 673 -53.06 18.25 20.82
N LEU A 674 -53.92 17.68 19.96
CA LEU A 674 -54.50 18.39 18.81
C LEU A 674 -55.61 19.41 19.15
N LYS A 675 -55.93 19.64 20.44
CA LYS A 675 -56.92 20.67 20.83
C LYS A 675 -56.30 22.04 21.15
N THR A 676 -54.98 22.19 21.14
CA THR A 676 -54.30 23.41 21.61
C THR A 676 -53.41 24.09 20.58
N VAL A 677 -53.37 23.62 19.33
CA VAL A 677 -52.59 24.28 18.26
C VAL A 677 -53.55 24.69 17.15
N GLU A 678 -53.99 25.96 17.19
CA GLU A 678 -54.56 26.61 16.00
C GLU A 678 -53.48 26.68 14.91
N PRO A 679 -53.83 26.39 13.65
CA PRO A 679 -52.86 26.38 12.56
C PRO A 679 -52.63 27.82 12.11
N MET A 680 -51.44 28.36 12.38
CA MET A 680 -50.92 29.42 11.52
C MET A 680 -50.48 28.77 10.21
N VAL A 681 -51.30 29.00 9.18
CA VAL A 681 -51.06 28.73 7.75
C VAL A 681 -50.71 30.06 7.07
N PRO A 682 -50.03 30.11 5.91
CA PRO A 682 -49.09 29.16 5.30
C PRO A 682 -47.63 29.65 5.35
#